data_AF-A0A3D3P092-F1
#
_entry.id   AF-A0A3D3P092-F1
#
_cell.length_a   1.000
_cell.length_b   1.000
_cell.length_c   1.000
_cell.angle_alpha   90.00
_cell.angle_beta   90.00
_cell.angle_gamma   90.00
#
_symmetry.space_group_name_H-M   'P 1'
#
loop_
_entity.id
_entity.type
_entity.pdbx_description
1 polymer ?
#
loop_
_entity_poly.entity_id
_entity_poly.type
_entity_poly.pdbx_seq_one_letter_code
_entity_poly.pdbx_strand_id
1 'polypeptide(L)'
;MVRMDVSRIVVSALVMLMTWPYPVAADSKADLHAACEKGDVERVRLLLNDADANAANEHGETPLMLAAKTGNFELCRALLWAGARATTSDNSGKKVRDHLKMESAGISPVNLLLRCYAYVQTHGIPARTRPSRPELVIISDNFIDHDNRDLKARYWVNQAELKGKAGVDDDQNGFVDDVHGWNASADEPLRVPLLANVADKAQEDLLRRFVTLLNRDDDPGYGGDEWKDQTLEDLEGAYENPLVRQLGFDVLEESGVDLDDRVFTRMLAAASHGTHVAGIVLKSSGGKALLHGMMHGRFQMPKEARSELVNLARRLAPRTISYEQFLLKMRQSLLDNALKEGRRRSAYLRTTGAGVVNMSWGQTKTFFLRTAMQLQNIYREHGLDPDSIDSYTCPAGLDLCGDLGFELLVNAAAELALLFHENPDVIFVVSAGNDAEDNDEELPSPAYLSRFFPNVITVASVDEDNELSSFSNYGSASVQVAAPGEKILSTLIASQQGFMSGTSMASPAVAGVAARIRAAHPRLTAADVRLILERSVNKLGNLESEVASGGVMDAEAALALAADWTAGSRADLTLAALARPRKPVDEGILASEKDEGTNGHRSGEVSATAEDKGARVTAIGGFADQWRVVMKHGIGFLRQVVHPVGELPIGWIRDKWNDGWEITSIGGENEHWRVVMSHTGKPGREQKLVGLDFDTGSLDDLQSIGWRITSHAGFVNSWVFVLTRDTGWKEQLYPLPGSFDDSRRKWLHEHLAQGWRITSLAGDDNEKDRSQDSWSVVITRGTNLGEQVFTGPAAWPEAWISANAKNGFQISNCSGFDDHWVVVMTKGSPSLPQTISEGGAWDDAWVQRLWKAEE
;
A
#
# COMPACT_ATOMS: atom_id res chain seq x y z
N MET A 1 -52.63 -16.59 54.91
CA MET A 1 -53.25 -15.25 54.90
C MET A 1 -52.20 -14.23 55.31
N VAL A 2 -51.40 -13.75 54.36
CA VAL A 2 -50.79 -12.42 54.44
C VAL A 2 -50.88 -11.89 53.01
N ARG A 3 -51.82 -10.95 52.79
CA ARG A 3 -51.93 -10.18 51.54
C ARG A 3 -50.65 -9.37 51.43
N MET A 4 -49.77 -9.72 50.49
CA MET A 4 -48.71 -8.80 50.08
C MET A 4 -49.35 -7.73 49.19
N ASP A 5 -49.16 -6.50 49.62
CA ASP A 5 -49.82 -5.30 49.17
C ASP A 5 -49.29 -4.88 47.79
N VAL A 6 -50.02 -5.29 46.73
CA VAL A 6 -49.71 -5.03 45.31
C VAL A 6 -49.54 -3.53 45.05
N SER A 7 -50.13 -2.68 45.88
CA SER A 7 -50.05 -1.22 45.81
C SER A 7 -48.62 -0.67 46.02
N ARG A 8 -47.76 -1.33 46.81
CA ARG A 8 -46.38 -0.84 47.04
C ARG A 8 -45.41 -1.21 45.92
N ILE A 9 -45.57 -2.37 45.29
CA ILE A 9 -44.75 -2.78 44.14
C ILE A 9 -45.10 -1.93 42.91
N VAL A 10 -46.38 -1.63 42.71
CA VAL A 10 -46.83 -0.78 41.59
C VAL A 10 -46.35 0.66 41.76
N VAL A 11 -46.35 1.21 42.98
CA VAL A 11 -45.83 2.57 43.22
C VAL A 11 -44.30 2.63 43.13
N SER A 12 -43.56 1.61 43.60
CA SER A 12 -42.10 1.56 43.42
C SER A 12 -41.69 1.34 41.95
N ALA A 13 -42.45 0.55 41.19
CA ALA A 13 -42.24 0.40 39.75
C ALA A 13 -42.62 1.67 38.97
N LEU A 14 -43.68 2.38 39.37
CA LEU A 14 -44.05 3.67 38.77
C LEU A 14 -43.07 4.79 39.12
N VAL A 15 -42.48 4.81 40.32
CA VAL A 15 -41.43 5.78 40.67
C VAL A 15 -40.12 5.46 39.95
N MET A 16 -39.74 4.18 39.79
CA MET A 16 -38.59 3.80 38.95
C MET A 16 -38.82 4.06 37.45
N LEU A 17 -40.06 3.91 36.95
CA LEU A 17 -40.43 4.27 35.58
C LEU A 17 -40.54 5.80 35.38
N MET A 18 -40.76 6.58 36.45
CA MET A 18 -40.80 8.05 36.39
C MET A 18 -39.46 8.74 36.69
N THR A 19 -38.45 8.02 37.20
CA THR A 19 -37.09 8.56 37.42
C THR A 19 -36.03 8.02 36.47
N TRP A 20 -36.39 7.09 35.58
CA TRP A 20 -35.66 6.91 34.33
C TRP A 20 -36.11 8.05 33.41
N PRO A 21 -35.23 8.79 32.72
CA PRO A 21 -35.69 9.69 31.69
C PRO A 21 -36.34 8.84 30.58
N TYR A 22 -37.64 8.60 30.68
CA TYR A 22 -38.44 8.45 29.48
C TYR A 22 -38.11 9.67 28.64
N PRO A 23 -37.77 9.49 27.36
CA PRO A 23 -37.53 10.63 26.50
C PRO A 23 -38.80 11.47 26.61
N VAL A 24 -38.64 12.72 27.06
CA VAL A 24 -39.51 13.80 26.61
C VAL A 24 -39.75 13.52 25.13
N ALA A 25 -40.97 13.70 24.63
CA ALA A 25 -41.25 13.67 23.19
C ALA A 25 -40.35 14.72 22.52
N ALA A 26 -39.10 14.33 22.30
CA ALA A 26 -38.03 15.12 21.80
C ALA A 26 -38.21 15.04 20.30
N ASP A 27 -38.18 16.18 19.66
CA ASP A 27 -38.17 16.22 18.21
C ASP A 27 -36.96 15.38 17.76
N SER A 28 -37.20 14.19 17.21
CA SER A 28 -36.13 13.24 16.83
C SER A 28 -35.11 13.88 15.90
N LYS A 29 -35.54 14.93 15.19
CA LYS A 29 -34.70 15.84 14.42
C LYS A 29 -33.75 16.64 15.31
N ALA A 30 -34.26 17.41 16.27
CA ALA A 30 -33.44 18.28 17.14
C ALA A 30 -32.40 17.45 17.94
N ASP A 31 -32.81 16.27 18.40
CA ASP A 31 -31.94 15.35 19.12
C ASP A 31 -30.82 14.77 18.23
N LEU A 32 -31.12 14.45 16.97
CA LEU A 32 -30.10 13.97 16.02
C LEU A 32 -29.08 15.06 15.68
N HIS A 33 -29.53 16.30 15.47
CA HIS A 33 -28.62 17.43 15.22
C HIS A 33 -27.67 17.63 16.41
N ALA A 34 -28.21 17.68 17.63
CA ALA A 34 -27.40 17.86 18.84
C ALA A 34 -26.41 16.71 19.06
N ALA A 35 -26.79 15.47 18.74
CA ALA A 35 -25.90 14.31 18.82
C ALA A 35 -24.75 14.41 17.81
N CYS A 36 -25.04 14.77 16.55
CA CYS A 36 -24.02 14.98 15.52
C CYS A 36 -23.06 16.13 15.87
N GLU A 37 -23.60 17.25 16.36
CA GLU A 37 -22.80 18.42 16.76
C GLU A 37 -21.83 18.10 17.91
N LYS A 38 -22.26 17.25 18.85
CA LYS A 38 -21.44 16.80 20.00
C LYS A 38 -20.50 15.64 19.66
N GLY A 39 -20.60 15.06 18.47
CA GLY A 39 -19.85 13.86 18.10
C GLY A 39 -20.31 12.59 18.85
N ASP A 40 -21.53 12.55 19.37
CA ASP A 40 -22.05 11.46 20.20
C ASP A 40 -22.50 10.26 19.35
N VAL A 41 -21.53 9.41 19.00
CA VAL A 41 -21.71 8.22 18.16
C VAL A 41 -22.80 7.28 18.67
N GLU A 42 -22.86 7.01 19.98
CA GLU A 42 -23.86 6.11 20.54
C GLU A 42 -25.27 6.71 20.49
N ARG A 43 -25.39 8.02 20.71
CA ARG A 43 -26.70 8.68 20.57
C ARG A 43 -27.15 8.76 19.12
N VAL A 44 -26.26 9.04 18.17
CA VAL A 44 -26.56 8.99 16.73
C VAL A 44 -27.00 7.58 16.32
N ARG A 45 -26.31 6.54 16.82
CA ARG A 45 -26.66 5.13 16.60
C ARG A 45 -28.09 4.79 17.02
N LEU A 46 -28.54 5.30 18.16
CA LEU A 46 -29.90 5.07 18.65
C LEU A 46 -30.96 5.85 17.85
N LEU A 47 -30.61 7.05 17.37
CA LEU A 47 -31.56 7.97 16.72
C LEU A 47 -31.75 7.68 15.22
N LEU A 48 -30.72 7.21 14.51
CA LEU A 48 -30.76 7.05 13.05
C LEU A 48 -31.75 6.01 12.54
N ASN A 49 -32.28 5.15 13.42
CA ASN A 49 -33.31 4.18 13.03
C ASN A 49 -34.64 4.86 12.67
N ASP A 50 -34.98 5.96 13.34
CA ASP A 50 -36.29 6.63 13.23
C ASP A 50 -36.19 8.08 12.72
N ALA A 51 -34.99 8.65 12.67
CA ALA A 51 -34.74 10.03 12.29
C ALA A 51 -34.39 10.17 10.79
N ASP A 52 -34.88 11.23 10.16
CA ASP A 52 -34.51 11.59 8.79
C ASP A 52 -33.09 12.19 8.77
N ALA A 53 -32.13 11.46 8.19
CA ALA A 53 -30.73 11.88 8.06
C ALA A 53 -30.55 13.15 7.21
N ASN A 54 -31.59 13.60 6.49
CA ASN A 54 -31.60 14.83 5.70
C ASN A 54 -32.43 15.96 6.30
N ALA A 55 -33.00 15.78 7.50
CA ALA A 55 -33.76 16.83 8.16
C ALA A 55 -32.89 18.06 8.37
N ALA A 56 -33.30 19.23 7.90
CA ALA A 56 -32.57 20.47 8.10
C ALA A 56 -33.07 21.23 9.34
N ASN A 57 -32.17 21.88 10.07
CA ASN A 57 -32.50 22.80 11.16
C ASN A 57 -32.92 24.19 10.63
N GLU A 58 -33.17 25.16 11.52
CA GLU A 58 -33.58 26.53 11.15
C GLU A 58 -32.53 27.28 10.29
N HIS A 59 -31.28 26.85 10.32
CA HIS A 59 -30.18 27.38 9.51
C HIS A 59 -30.00 26.64 8.17
N GLY A 60 -30.85 25.65 7.88
CA GLY A 60 -30.71 24.80 6.70
C GLY A 60 -29.63 23.72 6.86
N GLU A 61 -29.05 23.57 8.05
CA GLU A 61 -27.98 22.61 8.29
C GLU A 61 -28.55 21.21 8.52
N THR A 62 -27.96 20.21 7.87
CA THR A 62 -28.32 18.79 8.03
C THR A 62 -27.44 18.10 9.08
N PRO A 63 -27.85 16.94 9.62
CA PRO A 63 -26.99 16.13 10.50
C PRO A 63 -25.61 15.84 9.90
N LEU A 64 -25.53 15.64 8.58
CA LEU A 64 -24.26 15.40 7.88
C LEU A 64 -23.36 16.64 7.85
N MET A 65 -23.92 17.84 7.72
CA MET A 65 -23.15 19.09 7.85
C MET A 65 -22.58 19.24 9.26
N LEU A 66 -23.37 18.93 10.29
CA LEU A 66 -22.92 18.97 11.68
C LEU A 66 -21.83 17.92 11.95
N ALA A 67 -21.99 16.70 11.43
CA ALA A 67 -20.94 15.68 11.51
C ALA A 67 -19.66 16.12 10.80
N ALA A 68 -19.76 16.72 9.61
CA ALA A 68 -18.61 17.26 8.87
C ALA A 68 -17.87 18.37 9.66
N LYS A 69 -18.60 19.24 10.38
CA LYS A 69 -18.01 20.24 11.28
C LYS A 69 -17.18 19.63 12.40
N THR A 70 -17.51 18.41 12.85
CA THR A 70 -16.72 17.75 13.90
C THR A 70 -15.45 17.09 13.36
N GLY A 71 -15.42 16.75 12.06
CA GLY A 71 -14.39 15.92 11.44
C GLY A 71 -14.54 14.42 11.73
N ASN A 72 -15.69 13.98 12.28
CA ASN A 72 -15.89 12.59 12.68
C ASN A 72 -16.28 11.72 11.46
N PHE A 73 -15.34 10.92 11.00
CA PHE A 73 -15.51 10.00 9.87
C PHE A 73 -16.67 9.02 10.07
N GLU A 74 -16.76 8.39 11.25
CA GLU A 74 -17.75 7.35 11.54
C GLU A 74 -19.18 7.90 11.50
N LEU A 75 -19.37 9.11 12.03
CA LEU A 75 -20.66 9.80 11.92
C LEU A 75 -21.02 10.15 10.48
N CYS A 76 -20.06 10.70 9.71
CA CYS A 76 -20.29 11.02 8.30
C CYS A 76 -20.66 9.75 7.50
N ARG A 77 -19.91 8.67 7.70
CA ARG A 77 -20.15 7.37 7.07
C ARG A 77 -21.54 6.84 7.39
N ALA A 78 -21.91 6.79 8.67
CA ALA A 78 -23.20 6.26 9.09
C ALA A 78 -24.38 7.05 8.53
N LEU A 79 -24.27 8.39 8.51
CA LEU A 79 -25.28 9.26 7.93
C LEU A 79 -25.42 9.04 6.42
N LEU A 80 -24.30 8.90 5.70
CA LEU A 80 -24.29 8.60 4.27
C LEU A 80 -24.90 7.23 3.96
N TRP A 81 -24.61 6.21 4.78
CA TRP A 81 -25.24 4.88 4.69
C TRP A 81 -26.74 4.91 5.01
N ALA A 82 -27.17 5.83 5.89
CA ALA A 82 -28.58 6.11 6.17
C ALA A 82 -29.26 6.96 5.06
N GLY A 83 -28.52 7.38 4.02
CA GLY A 83 -29.07 8.11 2.87
C GLY A 83 -28.97 9.64 2.97
N ALA A 84 -28.08 10.16 3.81
CA ALA A 84 -27.78 11.59 3.83
C ALA A 84 -27.19 12.08 2.49
N ARG A 85 -27.55 13.30 2.09
CA ARG A 85 -27.11 13.93 0.83
C ARG A 85 -25.86 14.79 1.07
N ALA A 86 -24.73 14.36 0.51
CA ALA A 86 -23.48 15.09 0.49
C ALA A 86 -23.53 16.35 -0.39
N THR A 87 -24.51 16.44 -1.30
CA THR A 87 -24.69 17.56 -2.23
C THR A 87 -25.58 18.69 -1.71
N THR A 88 -26.23 18.52 -0.56
CA THR A 88 -27.13 19.53 0.03
C THR A 88 -26.36 20.79 0.45
N SER A 89 -27.02 21.95 0.32
CA SER A 89 -26.53 23.24 0.81
C SER A 89 -27.39 23.78 1.96
N ASP A 90 -26.76 24.50 2.88
CA ASP A 90 -27.43 25.25 3.95
C ASP A 90 -28.10 26.54 3.41
N ASN A 91 -28.73 27.33 4.30
CA ASN A 91 -29.39 28.58 3.91
C ASN A 91 -28.40 29.66 3.41
N SER A 92 -27.09 29.50 3.66
CA SER A 92 -26.03 30.38 3.15
C SER A 92 -25.45 29.91 1.81
N GLY A 93 -25.91 28.76 1.30
CA GLY A 93 -25.42 28.15 0.06
C GLY A 93 -24.22 27.23 0.24
N LYS A 94 -23.70 27.08 1.47
CA LYS A 94 -22.55 26.19 1.76
C LYS A 94 -22.97 24.74 1.68
N LYS A 95 -22.23 23.95 0.90
CA LYS A 95 -22.42 22.49 0.80
C LYS A 95 -21.82 21.80 2.02
N VAL A 96 -22.20 20.53 2.23
CA VAL A 96 -21.66 19.67 3.31
C VAL A 96 -20.14 19.79 3.47
N ARG A 97 -19.39 19.70 2.36
CA ARG A 97 -17.93 19.76 2.37
C ARG A 97 -17.39 21.12 2.83
N ASP A 98 -18.12 22.20 2.60
CA ASP A 98 -17.70 23.57 2.98
C ASP A 98 -17.79 23.79 4.50
N HIS A 99 -18.34 22.82 5.25
CA HIS A 99 -18.37 22.80 6.70
C HIS A 99 -17.24 21.96 7.34
N LEU A 100 -16.38 21.30 6.55
CA LEU A 100 -15.22 20.59 7.09
C LEU A 100 -14.30 21.55 7.86
N LYS A 101 -13.75 21.08 8.98
CA LYS A 101 -12.67 21.80 9.68
C LYS A 101 -11.49 22.01 8.73
N MET A 102 -10.78 23.14 8.84
CA MET A 102 -9.62 23.44 7.99
C MET A 102 -8.60 22.30 7.96
N GLU A 103 -8.32 21.67 9.11
CA GLU A 103 -7.40 20.53 9.24
C GLU A 103 -7.89 19.28 8.48
N SER A 104 -9.20 19.12 8.32
CA SER A 104 -9.83 17.99 7.61
C SER A 104 -10.18 18.31 6.14
N ALA A 105 -9.99 19.56 5.71
CA ALA A 105 -10.28 20.01 4.34
C ALA A 105 -9.22 19.55 3.32
N GLY A 106 -8.03 19.15 3.80
CA GLY A 106 -6.96 18.54 3.01
C GLY A 106 -7.16 17.03 2.75
N ILE A 107 -6.06 16.27 2.69
CA ILE A 107 -6.08 14.81 2.53
C ILE A 107 -6.61 14.20 3.82
N SER A 108 -7.91 13.96 3.87
CA SER A 108 -8.54 13.28 5.01
C SER A 108 -9.53 12.23 4.52
N PRO A 109 -9.69 11.12 5.27
CA PRO A 109 -10.73 10.12 5.04
C PRO A 109 -12.13 10.72 4.87
N VAL A 110 -12.46 11.75 5.66
CA VAL A 110 -13.77 12.41 5.64
C VAL A 110 -13.96 13.17 4.34
N ASN A 111 -12.94 13.90 3.88
CA ASN A 111 -13.00 14.63 2.63
C ASN A 111 -13.14 13.68 1.44
N LEU A 112 -12.36 12.60 1.40
CA LEU A 112 -12.44 11.59 0.33
C LEU A 112 -13.82 10.92 0.31
N LEU A 113 -14.34 10.53 1.48
CA LEU A 113 -15.70 9.96 1.63
C LEU A 113 -16.77 10.92 1.10
N LEU A 114 -16.76 12.19 1.53
CA LEU A 114 -17.74 13.19 1.09
C LEU A 114 -17.63 13.47 -0.40
N ARG A 115 -16.43 13.49 -0.98
CA ARG A 115 -16.20 13.62 -2.43
C ARG A 115 -16.76 12.43 -3.20
N CYS A 116 -16.47 11.21 -2.77
CA CYS A 116 -17.02 9.99 -3.38
C CYS A 116 -18.55 10.02 -3.35
N TYR A 117 -19.15 10.32 -2.20
CA TYR A 117 -20.62 10.37 -2.06
C TYR A 117 -21.26 11.52 -2.84
N ALA A 118 -20.67 12.72 -2.83
CA ALA A 118 -21.16 13.82 -3.64
C ALA A 118 -21.06 13.50 -5.13
N TYR A 119 -19.98 12.84 -5.55
CA TYR A 119 -19.77 12.41 -6.92
C TYR A 119 -20.83 11.40 -7.37
N VAL A 120 -21.04 10.30 -6.63
CA VAL A 120 -22.06 9.30 -6.99
C VAL A 120 -23.48 9.84 -6.89
N GLN A 121 -23.77 10.75 -5.95
CA GLN A 121 -25.09 11.39 -5.87
C GLN A 121 -25.36 12.36 -7.02
N THR A 122 -24.31 12.92 -7.62
CA THR A 122 -24.42 13.83 -8.76
C THR A 122 -24.50 13.08 -10.08
N HIS A 123 -23.73 11.99 -10.23
CA HIS A 123 -23.51 11.35 -11.54
C HIS A 123 -23.97 9.89 -11.63
N GLY A 124 -24.20 9.25 -10.49
CA GLY A 124 -24.60 7.86 -10.38
C GLY A 124 -26.06 7.64 -10.69
N ILE A 125 -26.35 6.46 -11.22
CA ILE A 125 -27.71 6.03 -11.54
C ILE A 125 -28.10 4.93 -10.54
N PRO A 126 -29.23 5.05 -9.82
CA PRO A 126 -29.66 4.02 -8.89
C PRO A 126 -29.92 2.70 -9.63
N ALA A 127 -29.18 1.65 -9.29
CA ALA A 127 -29.60 0.30 -9.65
C ALA A 127 -30.77 -0.14 -8.78
N ARG A 128 -31.72 -0.81 -9.42
CA ARG A 128 -32.97 -1.27 -8.79
C ARG A 128 -33.17 -2.77 -8.86
N THR A 129 -32.23 -3.47 -9.47
CA THR A 129 -32.35 -4.88 -9.80
C THR A 129 -31.30 -5.67 -9.08
N ARG A 130 -31.75 -6.71 -8.37
CA ARG A 130 -30.86 -7.74 -7.84
C ARG A 130 -30.19 -8.49 -8.98
N PRO A 131 -28.98 -9.03 -8.74
CA PRO A 131 -28.31 -9.87 -9.72
C PRO A 131 -29.17 -11.10 -10.04
N SER A 132 -29.28 -11.42 -11.33
CA SER A 132 -29.98 -12.60 -11.81
C SER A 132 -29.19 -13.89 -11.55
N ARG A 133 -27.87 -13.78 -11.30
CA ARG A 133 -26.96 -14.89 -10.97
C ARG A 133 -26.17 -14.55 -9.69
N PRO A 134 -26.79 -14.67 -8.51
CA PRO A 134 -26.15 -14.31 -7.24
C PRO A 134 -24.84 -15.04 -6.95
N GLU A 135 -24.66 -16.25 -7.50
CA GLU A 135 -23.48 -17.10 -7.39
C GLU A 135 -22.40 -16.85 -8.46
N LEU A 136 -22.68 -16.00 -9.45
CA LEU A 136 -21.71 -15.62 -10.49
C LEU A 136 -20.69 -14.66 -9.88
N VAL A 137 -19.42 -15.06 -9.96
CA VAL A 137 -18.26 -14.33 -9.52
C VAL A 137 -17.52 -13.79 -10.75
N ILE A 138 -17.47 -12.47 -10.88
CA ILE A 138 -16.55 -11.84 -11.81
C ILE A 138 -15.16 -11.83 -11.18
N ILE A 139 -14.21 -12.50 -11.83
CA ILE A 139 -12.80 -12.44 -11.49
C ILE A 139 -12.23 -11.22 -12.21
N SER A 140 -12.07 -10.12 -11.47
CA SER A 140 -11.46 -8.89 -11.97
C SER A 140 -9.93 -9.02 -11.90
N ASP A 141 -9.33 -9.64 -12.91
CA ASP A 141 -7.91 -9.97 -12.92
C ASP A 141 -7.35 -10.07 -14.35
N ASN A 142 -6.03 -10.16 -14.46
CA ASN A 142 -5.34 -10.43 -15.71
C ASN A 142 -5.38 -11.92 -16.00
N PHE A 143 -5.69 -12.29 -17.25
CA PHE A 143 -5.58 -13.65 -17.80
C PHE A 143 -6.24 -14.77 -16.97
N ILE A 144 -7.37 -15.28 -17.45
CA ILE A 144 -8.07 -16.41 -16.82
C ILE A 144 -8.22 -17.51 -17.86
N ASP A 145 -7.53 -18.63 -17.68
CA ASP A 145 -7.64 -19.81 -18.54
C ASP A 145 -9.02 -20.46 -18.39
N HIS A 146 -9.99 -20.00 -19.18
CA HIS A 146 -11.35 -20.52 -19.17
C HIS A 146 -11.45 -21.97 -19.69
N ASP A 147 -10.41 -22.45 -20.37
CA ASP A 147 -10.30 -23.83 -20.86
C ASP A 147 -9.60 -24.77 -19.87
N ASN A 148 -9.09 -24.24 -18.75
CA ASN A 148 -8.50 -25.00 -17.66
C ASN A 148 -9.44 -26.11 -17.19
N ARG A 149 -8.93 -27.35 -17.10
CA ARG A 149 -9.74 -28.54 -16.79
C ARG A 149 -10.48 -28.45 -15.45
N ASP A 150 -9.92 -27.74 -14.48
CA ASP A 150 -10.49 -27.58 -13.15
C ASP A 150 -11.54 -26.45 -13.11
N LEU A 151 -11.46 -25.47 -14.03
CA LEU A 151 -12.35 -24.31 -14.08
C LEU A 151 -13.49 -24.47 -15.10
N LYS A 152 -13.22 -25.11 -16.24
CA LYS A 152 -14.07 -25.11 -17.44
C LYS A 152 -15.51 -25.55 -17.18
N ALA A 153 -15.73 -26.50 -16.28
CA ALA A 153 -17.07 -26.99 -15.94
C ALA A 153 -17.94 -25.96 -15.18
N ARG A 154 -17.30 -24.96 -14.58
CA ARG A 154 -17.92 -23.92 -13.74
C ARG A 154 -17.68 -22.52 -14.28
N TYR A 155 -16.99 -22.39 -15.41
CA TYR A 155 -16.85 -21.16 -16.14
C TYR A 155 -18.17 -20.83 -16.85
N TRP A 156 -18.76 -19.69 -16.50
CA TRP A 156 -19.97 -19.19 -17.15
C TRP A 156 -19.63 -18.69 -18.55
N VAL A 157 -20.40 -19.16 -19.52
CA VAL A 157 -20.24 -18.83 -20.92
C VAL A 157 -21.49 -18.09 -21.39
N ASN A 158 -21.30 -16.91 -21.98
CA ASN A 158 -22.40 -16.19 -22.61
C ASN A 158 -22.88 -16.97 -23.85
N GLN A 159 -23.97 -17.72 -23.67
CA GLN A 159 -24.48 -18.63 -24.69
C GLN A 159 -25.05 -17.91 -25.91
N ALA A 160 -25.46 -16.65 -25.76
CA ALA A 160 -25.96 -15.84 -26.86
C ALA A 160 -24.80 -15.47 -27.80
N GLU A 161 -23.72 -14.91 -27.25
CA GLU A 161 -22.49 -14.60 -28.01
C GLU A 161 -21.83 -15.86 -28.58
N LEU A 162 -21.73 -16.96 -27.80
CA LEU A 162 -21.10 -18.20 -28.28
C LEU A 162 -21.78 -18.76 -29.54
N LYS A 163 -23.10 -18.61 -29.63
CA LYS A 163 -23.93 -19.07 -30.77
C LYS A 163 -24.22 -17.95 -31.76
N GLY A 164 -23.70 -16.77 -31.49
CA GLY A 164 -23.89 -15.53 -32.20
C GLY A 164 -23.01 -15.42 -33.44
N LYS A 165 -22.86 -14.20 -33.94
CA LYS A 165 -22.05 -13.86 -35.10
C LYS A 165 -20.86 -13.04 -34.64
N ALA A 166 -19.66 -13.48 -35.02
CA ALA A 166 -18.43 -12.75 -34.74
C ALA A 166 -18.54 -11.26 -35.11
N GLY A 167 -18.19 -10.38 -34.16
CA GLY A 167 -18.24 -8.93 -34.27
C GLY A 167 -19.63 -8.32 -34.06
N VAL A 168 -20.60 -9.10 -33.56
CA VAL A 168 -21.95 -8.64 -33.23
C VAL A 168 -22.19 -8.82 -31.73
N ASP A 169 -22.88 -7.86 -31.12
CA ASP A 169 -23.44 -7.99 -29.77
C ASP A 169 -24.82 -8.67 -29.90
N ASP A 170 -24.85 -9.99 -29.78
CA ASP A 170 -25.99 -10.85 -30.09
C ASP A 170 -27.03 -10.88 -28.95
N ASP A 171 -26.63 -10.69 -27.69
CA ASP A 171 -27.56 -10.50 -26.57
C ASP A 171 -27.97 -9.04 -26.32
N GLN A 172 -27.40 -8.11 -27.09
CA GLN A 172 -27.66 -6.66 -26.99
C GLN A 172 -27.34 -6.10 -25.60
N ASN A 173 -26.36 -6.69 -24.92
CA ASN A 173 -25.91 -6.26 -23.60
C ASN A 173 -24.94 -5.07 -23.65
N GLY A 174 -24.52 -4.66 -24.85
CA GLY A 174 -23.60 -3.58 -25.13
C GLY A 174 -22.14 -4.02 -25.26
N PHE A 175 -21.83 -5.31 -25.17
CA PHE A 175 -20.49 -5.89 -25.20
C PHE A 175 -20.42 -6.96 -26.29
N VAL A 176 -19.73 -6.63 -27.38
CA VAL A 176 -19.56 -7.53 -28.52
C VAL A 176 -18.76 -8.76 -28.11
N ASP A 177 -19.18 -9.95 -28.54
CA ASP A 177 -18.50 -11.24 -28.40
C ASP A 177 -17.96 -11.55 -26.97
N ASP A 178 -18.63 -11.10 -25.89
CA ASP A 178 -18.19 -11.27 -24.49
C ASP A 178 -18.40 -12.69 -23.93
N VAL A 179 -18.10 -13.71 -24.74
CA VAL A 179 -18.37 -15.14 -24.51
C VAL A 179 -17.84 -15.63 -23.15
N HIS A 180 -16.59 -15.29 -22.82
CA HIS A 180 -15.88 -15.76 -21.62
C HIS A 180 -15.50 -14.62 -20.67
N GLY A 181 -15.86 -13.39 -21.03
CA GLY A 181 -15.48 -12.22 -20.28
C GLY A 181 -15.32 -11.01 -21.16
N TRP A 182 -14.95 -9.91 -20.54
CA TRP A 182 -14.69 -8.64 -21.19
C TRP A 182 -13.36 -8.05 -20.74
N ASN A 183 -12.60 -7.48 -21.67
CA ASN A 183 -11.41 -6.71 -21.40
C ASN A 183 -11.77 -5.23 -21.25
N ALA A 184 -11.86 -4.76 -20.01
CA ALA A 184 -12.23 -3.38 -19.70
C ALA A 184 -11.16 -2.35 -20.06
N SER A 185 -9.91 -2.76 -20.31
CA SER A 185 -8.85 -1.82 -20.71
C SER A 185 -8.96 -1.41 -22.17
N ALA A 186 -9.37 -2.33 -23.03
CA ALA A 186 -9.49 -2.10 -24.48
C ALA A 186 -10.94 -2.02 -24.97
N ASP A 187 -11.93 -2.22 -24.08
CA ASP A 187 -13.36 -2.31 -24.40
C ASP A 187 -13.64 -3.36 -25.48
N GLU A 188 -13.08 -4.56 -25.29
CA GLU A 188 -13.11 -5.66 -26.26
C GLU A 188 -13.42 -7.01 -25.57
N PRO A 189 -13.76 -8.07 -26.32
CA PRO A 189 -13.92 -9.42 -25.76
C PRO A 189 -12.70 -9.84 -24.96
N LEU A 190 -12.90 -10.53 -23.83
CA LEU A 190 -11.77 -11.20 -23.17
C LEU A 190 -11.27 -12.33 -24.06
N ARG A 191 -10.09 -12.13 -24.66
CA ARG A 191 -9.40 -13.13 -25.47
C ARG A 191 -8.31 -13.76 -24.63
N VAL A 192 -8.44 -15.05 -24.39
CA VAL A 192 -7.38 -15.84 -23.76
C VAL A 192 -6.71 -16.63 -24.88
N PRO A 193 -5.37 -16.72 -24.90
CA PRO A 193 -4.66 -17.64 -25.76
C PRO A 193 -5.31 -19.03 -25.73
N LEU A 194 -5.46 -19.69 -26.88
CA LEU A 194 -5.91 -21.09 -26.94
C LEU A 194 -4.82 -21.98 -26.35
N LEU A 195 -4.83 -22.16 -25.03
CA LEU A 195 -3.87 -22.98 -24.28
C LEU A 195 -4.17 -24.49 -24.41
N ALA A 196 -5.33 -24.84 -24.97
CA ALA A 196 -5.92 -26.18 -24.92
C ALA A 196 -5.25 -27.24 -25.81
N ASN A 197 -4.18 -26.92 -26.56
CA ASN A 197 -3.44 -27.91 -27.35
C ASN A 197 -1.94 -27.84 -27.09
N VAL A 198 -1.56 -28.06 -25.82
CA VAL A 198 -0.20 -28.48 -25.42
C VAL A 198 0.03 -29.90 -25.99
N ALA A 199 0.18 -30.00 -27.30
CA ALA A 199 0.33 -31.27 -28.01
C ALA A 199 1.80 -31.65 -28.21
N ASP A 200 2.75 -30.76 -27.90
CA ASP A 200 4.17 -31.05 -27.95
C ASP A 200 4.79 -31.18 -26.56
N LYS A 201 5.78 -32.06 -26.49
CA LYS A 201 6.49 -32.42 -25.25
C LYS A 201 7.36 -31.27 -24.71
N ALA A 202 7.83 -30.37 -25.58
CA ALA A 202 8.68 -29.25 -25.17
C ALA A 202 7.90 -28.22 -24.35
N GLN A 203 6.62 -27.97 -24.70
CA GLN A 203 5.73 -27.12 -23.92
C GLN A 203 5.36 -27.77 -22.58
N GLU A 204 5.13 -29.08 -22.55
CA GLU A 204 4.90 -29.80 -21.30
C GLU A 204 6.12 -29.72 -20.37
N ASP A 205 7.32 -29.94 -20.92
CA ASP A 205 8.58 -29.85 -20.17
C ASP A 205 8.83 -28.41 -19.67
N LEU A 206 8.53 -27.38 -20.47
CA LEU A 206 8.59 -25.97 -20.08
C LEU A 206 7.65 -25.65 -18.91
N LEU A 207 6.40 -26.07 -19.00
CA LEU A 207 5.40 -25.86 -17.94
C LEU A 207 5.76 -26.62 -16.65
N ARG A 208 6.25 -27.86 -16.76
CA ARG A 208 6.76 -28.64 -15.62
C ARG A 208 7.91 -27.93 -14.94
N ARG A 209 8.84 -27.36 -15.72
CA ARG A 209 9.98 -26.61 -15.20
C ARG A 209 9.55 -25.32 -14.52
N PHE A 210 8.63 -24.56 -15.14
CA PHE A 210 8.00 -23.38 -14.52
C PHE A 210 7.35 -23.72 -13.17
N VAL A 211 6.50 -24.75 -13.12
CA VAL A 211 5.83 -25.18 -11.88
C VAL A 211 6.84 -25.61 -10.81
N THR A 212 7.91 -26.30 -11.22
CA THR A 212 8.98 -26.71 -10.29
C THR A 212 9.69 -25.49 -9.70
N LEU A 213 9.98 -24.47 -10.51
CA LEU A 213 10.61 -23.23 -10.06
C LEU A 213 9.69 -22.41 -9.15
N LEU A 214 8.42 -22.28 -9.54
CA LEU A 214 7.42 -21.56 -8.75
C LEU A 214 7.22 -22.18 -7.36
N ASN A 215 7.35 -23.51 -7.24
CA ASN A 215 7.10 -24.25 -6.00
C ASN A 215 8.37 -24.50 -5.14
N ARG A 216 9.54 -23.94 -5.48
CA ARG A 216 10.76 -24.07 -4.66
C ARG A 216 10.78 -22.95 -3.61
N ASP A 217 10.62 -23.34 -2.36
CA ASP A 217 9.87 -22.59 -1.35
C ASP A 217 10.73 -22.09 -0.17
N ASP A 218 11.91 -21.50 -0.44
CA ASP A 218 12.85 -20.98 0.60
C ASP A 218 13.38 -19.55 0.34
N ASP A 219 12.83 -18.77 -0.60
CA ASP A 219 13.37 -17.43 -0.89
C ASP A 219 12.24 -16.40 -1.08
N PRO A 220 12.08 -15.43 -0.17
CA PRO A 220 11.21 -14.27 -0.38
C PRO A 220 11.62 -13.44 -1.63
N GLY A 221 12.84 -13.65 -2.13
CA GLY A 221 13.37 -12.99 -3.32
C GLY A 221 14.10 -13.96 -4.24
N TYR A 222 13.36 -14.70 -5.06
CA TYR A 222 13.80 -15.22 -6.37
C TYR A 222 15.29 -15.59 -6.48
N GLY A 223 15.68 -16.87 -6.42
CA GLY A 223 16.82 -17.37 -7.21
C GLY A 223 17.72 -18.43 -6.58
N GLY A 224 17.48 -19.69 -6.95
CA GLY A 224 18.46 -20.77 -6.82
C GLY A 224 19.38 -20.89 -8.04
N ASP A 225 20.64 -21.25 -7.78
CA ASP A 225 21.80 -21.39 -8.68
C ASP A 225 21.67 -22.42 -9.84
N GLU A 226 20.49 -22.95 -10.15
CA GLU A 226 20.32 -24.11 -11.05
C GLU A 226 20.27 -23.79 -12.56
N TRP A 227 20.63 -22.57 -12.97
CA TRP A 227 20.59 -22.16 -14.39
C TRP A 227 21.84 -21.43 -14.89
N LYS A 228 22.97 -21.54 -14.16
CA LYS A 228 24.25 -20.92 -14.54
C LYS A 228 24.83 -21.36 -15.90
N ASP A 229 24.21 -22.30 -16.60
CA ASP A 229 24.75 -22.94 -17.81
C ASP A 229 23.83 -22.86 -19.05
N GLN A 230 22.78 -22.03 -19.06
CA GLN A 230 21.94 -21.85 -20.25
C GLN A 230 22.46 -20.73 -21.16
N THR A 231 22.41 -20.97 -22.46
CA THR A 231 22.83 -19.99 -23.46
C THR A 231 21.67 -19.06 -23.83
N LEU A 232 21.96 -17.85 -24.30
CA LEU A 232 20.96 -16.93 -24.85
C LEU A 232 20.08 -17.62 -25.91
N GLU A 233 20.66 -18.55 -26.67
CA GLU A 233 19.99 -19.36 -27.71
C GLU A 233 18.94 -20.34 -27.13
N ASP A 234 19.17 -20.88 -25.92
CA ASP A 234 18.19 -21.73 -25.21
C ASP A 234 16.96 -20.93 -24.75
N LEU A 235 17.19 -19.68 -24.34
CA LEU A 235 16.14 -18.74 -23.89
C LEU A 235 15.38 -18.10 -25.07
N GLU A 236 16.09 -17.80 -26.17
CA GLU A 236 15.48 -17.40 -27.45
C GLU A 236 14.59 -18.51 -28.03
N GLY A 237 14.98 -19.79 -27.90
CA GLY A 237 14.14 -20.93 -28.26
C GLY A 237 12.85 -21.03 -27.44
N ALA A 238 12.90 -20.66 -26.15
CA ALA A 238 11.72 -20.54 -25.30
C ALA A 238 10.88 -19.30 -25.64
N TYR A 239 11.47 -18.22 -26.15
CA TYR A 239 10.77 -17.02 -26.64
C TYR A 239 10.02 -17.28 -27.95
N GLU A 240 10.59 -18.06 -28.86
CA GLU A 240 9.92 -18.53 -30.07
C GLU A 240 8.71 -19.44 -29.76
N ASN A 241 8.56 -19.89 -28.50
CA ASN A 241 7.44 -20.70 -28.07
C ASN A 241 6.12 -19.96 -28.30
N PRO A 242 5.16 -20.57 -29.03
CA PRO A 242 3.86 -19.97 -29.31
C PRO A 242 3.10 -19.52 -28.06
N LEU A 243 3.26 -20.22 -26.93
CA LEU A 243 2.65 -19.85 -25.65
C LEU A 243 3.15 -18.50 -25.14
N VAL A 244 4.47 -18.31 -25.21
CA VAL A 244 5.17 -17.11 -24.72
C VAL A 244 4.80 -15.91 -25.58
N ARG A 245 4.84 -16.06 -26.91
CA ARG A 245 4.37 -15.01 -27.84
C ARG A 245 2.91 -14.62 -27.63
N GLN A 246 2.02 -15.59 -27.39
CA GLN A 246 0.59 -15.33 -27.19
C GLN A 246 0.28 -14.60 -25.87
N LEU A 247 1.17 -14.64 -24.89
CA LEU A 247 1.03 -13.88 -23.64
C LEU A 247 1.40 -12.38 -23.79
N GLY A 248 1.70 -11.90 -25.01
CA GLY A 248 1.80 -10.47 -25.32
C GLY A 248 3.21 -9.87 -25.21
N PHE A 249 4.20 -10.56 -25.80
CA PHE A 249 5.62 -10.23 -25.65
C PHE A 249 6.20 -9.15 -26.57
N ASP A 250 5.39 -8.49 -27.40
CA ASP A 250 5.84 -7.35 -28.24
C ASP A 250 6.43 -6.20 -27.39
N VAL A 251 6.26 -6.25 -26.06
CA VAL A 251 6.64 -5.22 -25.08
C VAL A 251 8.08 -5.35 -24.55
N LEU A 252 8.71 -6.54 -24.62
CA LEU A 252 10.07 -6.75 -24.09
C LEU A 252 11.16 -6.38 -25.10
N GLU A 253 10.91 -6.54 -26.41
CA GLU A 253 11.79 -6.07 -27.48
C GLU A 253 12.13 -4.57 -27.38
N GLU A 254 11.20 -3.74 -26.90
CA GLU A 254 11.41 -2.28 -26.77
C GLU A 254 12.24 -1.88 -25.54
N SER A 255 12.49 -2.80 -24.61
CA SER A 255 13.03 -2.48 -23.28
C SER A 255 14.51 -2.82 -23.06
N GLY A 256 15.14 -3.58 -23.97
CA GLY A 256 16.56 -3.93 -23.87
C GLY A 256 16.94 -4.75 -22.62
N VAL A 257 15.96 -5.43 -22.00
CA VAL A 257 16.17 -6.26 -20.82
C VAL A 257 16.72 -7.62 -21.24
N ASP A 258 17.87 -8.01 -20.70
CA ASP A 258 18.41 -9.37 -20.85
C ASP A 258 17.42 -10.36 -20.22
N LEU A 259 16.88 -11.27 -21.04
CA LEU A 259 15.94 -12.29 -20.61
C LEU A 259 16.69 -13.34 -19.78
N ASP A 260 16.19 -13.60 -18.57
CA ASP A 260 16.64 -14.70 -17.71
C ASP A 260 15.44 -15.52 -17.19
N ASP A 261 15.72 -16.59 -16.47
CA ASP A 261 14.68 -17.49 -15.94
C ASP A 261 13.79 -16.84 -14.88
N ARG A 262 14.29 -15.81 -14.20
CA ARG A 262 13.53 -15.04 -13.21
C ARG A 262 12.49 -14.17 -13.91
N VAL A 263 12.87 -13.50 -14.99
CA VAL A 263 11.95 -12.73 -15.84
C VAL A 263 10.90 -13.67 -16.42
N PHE A 264 11.32 -14.80 -16.99
CA PHE A 264 10.42 -15.80 -17.56
C PHE A 264 9.41 -16.36 -16.54
N THR A 265 9.88 -16.76 -15.35
CA THR A 265 9.02 -17.30 -14.28
C THR A 265 8.06 -16.24 -13.76
N ARG A 266 8.50 -14.99 -13.57
CA ARG A 266 7.63 -13.86 -13.17
C ARG A 266 6.52 -13.61 -14.17
N MET A 267 6.81 -13.73 -15.46
CA MET A 267 5.82 -13.53 -16.51
C MET A 267 4.76 -14.61 -16.54
N LEU A 268 5.16 -15.88 -16.44
CA LEU A 268 4.20 -16.99 -16.35
C LEU A 268 3.39 -16.95 -15.05
N ALA A 269 3.98 -16.52 -13.94
CA ALA A 269 3.28 -16.30 -12.69
C ALA A 269 2.24 -15.17 -12.82
N ALA A 270 2.60 -14.03 -13.42
CA ALA A 270 1.69 -12.92 -13.69
C ALA A 270 0.54 -13.33 -14.64
N ALA A 271 0.85 -14.11 -15.68
CA ALA A 271 -0.15 -14.67 -16.59
C ALA A 271 -1.05 -15.74 -15.92
N SER A 272 -0.55 -16.39 -14.87
CA SER A 272 -1.31 -17.38 -14.10
C SER A 272 -2.12 -16.79 -12.96
N HIS A 273 -1.89 -15.53 -12.61
CA HIS A 273 -2.48 -14.90 -11.43
C HIS A 273 -4.02 -14.97 -11.45
N GLY A 274 -4.69 -14.51 -12.50
CA GLY A 274 -6.15 -14.57 -12.59
C GLY A 274 -6.71 -15.99 -12.61
N THR A 275 -5.98 -16.93 -13.22
CA THR A 275 -6.33 -18.36 -13.22
C THR A 275 -6.23 -18.98 -11.82
N HIS A 276 -5.20 -18.61 -11.06
CA HIS A 276 -4.97 -19.03 -9.68
C HIS A 276 -6.05 -18.51 -8.74
N VAL A 277 -6.35 -17.22 -8.83
CA VAL A 277 -7.45 -16.55 -8.14
C VAL A 277 -8.79 -17.23 -8.43
N ALA A 278 -9.09 -17.52 -9.69
CA ALA A 278 -10.32 -18.21 -10.10
C ALA A 278 -10.45 -19.61 -9.48
N GLY A 279 -9.35 -20.36 -9.39
CA GLY A 279 -9.30 -21.65 -8.71
C GLY A 279 -9.58 -21.57 -7.21
N ILE A 280 -9.06 -20.55 -6.53
CA ILE A 280 -9.30 -20.33 -5.10
C ILE A 280 -10.78 -20.01 -4.84
N VAL A 281 -11.38 -19.14 -5.66
CA VAL A 281 -12.82 -18.84 -5.60
C VAL A 281 -13.63 -20.13 -5.73
N LEU A 282 -13.33 -20.94 -6.73
CA LEU A 282 -14.10 -22.15 -6.99
C LEU A 282 -13.98 -23.16 -5.84
N LYS A 283 -12.76 -23.38 -5.34
CA LYS A 283 -12.48 -24.25 -4.19
C LYS A 283 -13.22 -23.77 -2.93
N SER A 284 -13.07 -22.50 -2.58
CA SER A 284 -13.66 -21.91 -1.36
C SER A 284 -15.19 -21.81 -1.43
N SER A 285 -15.76 -21.78 -2.64
CA SER A 285 -17.20 -21.87 -2.84
C SER A 285 -17.77 -23.29 -2.70
N GLY A 286 -16.93 -24.32 -2.50
CA GLY A 286 -17.36 -25.72 -2.55
C GLY A 286 -17.88 -26.12 -3.93
N GLY A 287 -17.32 -25.54 -5.00
CA GLY A 287 -17.75 -25.76 -6.39
C GLY A 287 -19.08 -25.08 -6.78
N LYS A 288 -19.62 -24.18 -5.93
CA LYS A 288 -20.90 -23.50 -6.17
C LYS A 288 -20.80 -22.21 -6.96
N ALA A 289 -19.64 -21.56 -6.97
CA ALA A 289 -19.42 -20.38 -7.80
C ALA A 289 -19.60 -20.71 -9.30
N LEU A 290 -20.09 -19.75 -10.05
CA LEU A 290 -19.90 -19.66 -11.50
C LEU A 290 -18.84 -18.60 -11.75
N LEU A 291 -17.84 -18.88 -12.58
CA LEU A 291 -16.72 -17.98 -12.82
C LEU A 291 -16.90 -17.22 -14.13
N HIS A 292 -16.54 -15.95 -14.18
CA HIS A 292 -16.45 -15.22 -15.44
C HIS A 292 -15.37 -14.14 -15.36
N GLY A 293 -14.74 -13.85 -16.49
CA GLY A 293 -13.56 -12.98 -16.50
C GLY A 293 -13.91 -11.53 -16.75
N MET A 294 -13.21 -10.63 -16.08
CA MET A 294 -13.15 -9.23 -16.47
C MET A 294 -11.71 -8.77 -16.33
N MET A 295 -11.02 -8.48 -17.43
CA MET A 295 -9.75 -7.77 -17.32
C MET A 295 -10.08 -6.37 -16.85
N HIS A 296 -9.53 -5.96 -15.72
CA HIS A 296 -9.71 -4.62 -15.18
C HIS A 296 -9.07 -3.58 -16.11
N GLY A 297 -9.51 -2.33 -16.00
CA GLY A 297 -9.03 -1.27 -16.90
C GLY A 297 -7.82 -0.49 -16.38
N ARG A 298 -7.64 0.68 -17.00
CA ARG A 298 -6.56 1.67 -16.90
C ARG A 298 -5.78 1.77 -15.59
N PHE A 299 -6.39 1.65 -14.40
CA PHE A 299 -5.72 1.97 -13.13
C PHE A 299 -4.86 0.86 -12.53
N GLN A 300 -4.75 -0.32 -13.14
CA GLN A 300 -4.02 -1.42 -12.51
C GLN A 300 -2.60 -1.60 -13.01
N MET A 301 -2.36 -1.40 -14.30
CA MET A 301 -1.04 -1.62 -14.84
C MET A 301 -0.29 -0.29 -14.78
N PRO A 302 0.77 -0.17 -13.96
CA PRO A 302 1.46 1.09 -13.76
C PRO A 302 2.00 1.69 -15.07
N LYS A 303 2.17 0.88 -16.12
CA LYS A 303 2.64 1.31 -17.44
C LYS A 303 1.53 1.90 -18.29
N GLU A 304 0.36 1.27 -18.38
CA GLU A 304 -0.77 1.66 -19.24
C GLU A 304 -1.48 2.88 -18.64
N ALA A 305 -1.75 2.84 -17.33
CA ALA A 305 -2.30 3.96 -16.56
C ALA A 305 -1.47 5.22 -16.78
N ARG A 306 -0.16 5.08 -16.58
CA ARG A 306 0.83 6.14 -16.71
C ARG A 306 0.95 6.59 -18.16
N SER A 307 1.00 5.67 -19.13
CA SER A 307 1.12 6.01 -20.55
C SER A 307 -0.05 6.86 -21.03
N GLU A 308 -1.29 6.51 -20.67
CA GLU A 308 -2.43 7.33 -21.07
C GLU A 308 -2.47 8.69 -20.36
N LEU A 309 -2.12 8.75 -19.07
CA LEU A 309 -2.02 10.01 -18.32
C LEU A 309 -0.94 10.93 -18.88
N VAL A 310 0.23 10.37 -19.20
CA VAL A 310 1.35 11.04 -19.86
C VAL A 310 0.92 11.54 -21.24
N ASN A 311 0.23 10.72 -22.03
CA ASN A 311 -0.27 11.12 -23.35
C ASN A 311 -1.32 12.24 -23.25
N LEU A 312 -2.21 12.18 -22.26
CA LEU A 312 -3.15 13.26 -21.98
C LEU A 312 -2.42 14.55 -21.60
N ALA A 313 -1.45 14.48 -20.68
CA ALA A 313 -0.65 15.63 -20.26
C ALA A 313 0.10 16.26 -21.43
N ARG A 314 0.78 15.46 -22.27
CA ARG A 314 1.48 15.94 -23.48
C ARG A 314 0.55 16.63 -24.47
N ARG A 315 -0.73 16.22 -24.55
CA ARG A 315 -1.73 16.90 -25.39
C ARG A 315 -2.23 18.22 -24.79
N LEU A 316 -2.33 18.30 -23.46
CA LEU A 316 -2.91 19.43 -22.75
C LEU A 316 -1.90 20.55 -22.47
N ALA A 317 -0.68 20.21 -22.03
CA ALA A 317 0.36 21.15 -21.64
C ALA A 317 0.61 22.29 -22.67
N PRO A 318 0.82 22.02 -23.97
CA PRO A 318 1.07 23.08 -24.95
C PRO A 318 -0.18 23.91 -25.30
N ARG A 319 -1.34 23.61 -24.72
CA ARG A 319 -2.64 24.27 -24.97
C ARG A 319 -3.20 24.98 -23.74
N THR A 320 -2.37 25.18 -22.73
CA THR A 320 -2.76 25.81 -21.47
C THR A 320 -1.80 26.93 -21.12
N ILE A 321 -2.38 28.08 -20.74
CA ILE A 321 -1.64 29.32 -20.48
C ILE A 321 -1.06 29.37 -19.07
N SER A 322 -1.44 28.46 -18.18
CA SER A 322 -0.92 28.35 -16.80
C SER A 322 -1.07 26.92 -16.27
N TYR A 323 -0.30 26.59 -15.24
CA TYR A 323 -0.34 25.29 -14.57
C TYR A 323 -1.72 25.02 -13.94
N GLU A 324 -2.37 26.06 -13.41
CA GLU A 324 -3.76 25.98 -12.96
C GLU A 324 -4.70 25.50 -14.07
N GLN A 325 -4.62 26.11 -15.25
CA GLN A 325 -5.48 25.74 -16.37
C GLN A 325 -5.18 24.31 -16.85
N PHE A 326 -3.92 23.89 -16.81
CA PHE A 326 -3.51 22.51 -17.09
C PHE A 326 -4.17 21.52 -16.13
N LEU A 327 -4.07 21.77 -14.81
CA LEU A 327 -4.67 20.92 -13.79
C LEU A 327 -6.20 20.87 -13.91
N LEU A 328 -6.86 22.00 -14.18
CA LEU A 328 -8.32 22.03 -14.39
C LEU A 328 -8.75 21.17 -15.59
N LYS A 329 -8.03 21.25 -16.72
CA LYS A 329 -8.33 20.42 -17.90
C LYS A 329 -8.00 18.94 -17.68
N MET A 330 -6.90 18.65 -16.98
CA MET A 330 -6.56 17.27 -16.56
C MET A 330 -7.69 16.69 -15.71
N ARG A 331 -8.09 17.39 -14.63
CA ARG A 331 -9.19 16.98 -13.75
C ARG A 331 -10.48 16.71 -14.51
N GLN A 332 -10.89 17.63 -15.39
CA GLN A 332 -12.10 17.44 -16.19
C GLN A 332 -12.01 16.19 -17.06
N SER A 333 -10.88 15.98 -17.73
CA SER A 333 -10.67 14.80 -18.59
C SER A 333 -10.64 13.49 -17.78
N LEU A 334 -10.03 13.50 -16.59
CA LEU A 334 -10.00 12.35 -15.68
C LEU A 334 -11.40 12.02 -15.17
N LEU A 335 -12.17 13.04 -14.82
CA LEU A 335 -13.55 12.89 -14.37
C LEU A 335 -14.44 12.28 -15.45
N ASP A 336 -14.37 12.81 -16.68
CA ASP A 336 -15.14 12.32 -17.82
C ASP A 336 -14.81 10.85 -18.12
N ASN A 337 -13.53 10.49 -18.04
CA ASN A 337 -13.08 9.12 -18.19
C ASN A 337 -13.57 8.23 -17.03
N ALA A 338 -13.41 8.65 -15.77
CA ALA A 338 -13.90 7.91 -14.61
C ALA A 338 -15.41 7.64 -14.69
N LEU A 339 -16.19 8.62 -15.18
CA LEU A 339 -17.63 8.45 -15.45
C LEU A 339 -17.90 7.42 -16.53
N LYS A 340 -17.17 7.50 -17.65
CA LYS A 340 -17.31 6.58 -18.78
C LYS A 340 -16.98 5.15 -18.34
N GLU A 341 -15.79 4.94 -17.77
CA GLU A 341 -15.28 3.62 -17.40
C GLU A 341 -16.07 3.02 -16.24
N GLY A 342 -16.38 3.81 -15.20
CA GLY A 342 -17.20 3.37 -14.08
C GLY A 342 -18.59 2.89 -14.53
N ARG A 343 -19.25 3.64 -15.43
CA ARG A 343 -20.55 3.23 -16.00
C ARG A 343 -20.43 2.01 -16.88
N ARG A 344 -19.36 1.88 -17.67
CA ARG A 344 -19.14 0.74 -18.56
C ARG A 344 -18.99 -0.54 -17.75
N ARG A 345 -18.12 -0.56 -16.73
CA ARG A 345 -17.97 -1.72 -15.84
C ARG A 345 -19.24 -2.03 -15.06
N SER A 346 -19.90 -0.99 -14.57
CA SER A 346 -21.18 -1.12 -13.87
C SER A 346 -22.26 -1.74 -14.78
N ALA A 347 -22.34 -1.34 -16.05
CA ALA A 347 -23.23 -1.96 -17.02
C ALA A 347 -22.90 -3.44 -17.21
N TYR A 348 -21.62 -3.80 -17.34
CA TYR A 348 -21.17 -5.18 -17.49
C TYR A 348 -21.62 -6.08 -16.32
N LEU A 349 -21.45 -5.62 -15.08
CA LEU A 349 -21.91 -6.38 -13.90
C LEU A 349 -23.43 -6.57 -13.89
N ARG A 350 -24.19 -5.54 -14.29
CA ARG A 350 -25.66 -5.60 -14.34
C ARG A 350 -26.16 -6.53 -15.43
N THR A 351 -25.57 -6.50 -16.62
CA THR A 351 -26.02 -7.29 -17.77
C THR A 351 -25.65 -8.77 -17.63
N THR A 352 -24.45 -9.06 -17.12
CA THR A 352 -24.06 -10.44 -16.73
C THR A 352 -24.89 -10.93 -15.53
N GLY A 353 -25.39 -10.00 -14.71
CA GLY A 353 -26.19 -10.29 -13.53
C GLY A 353 -25.35 -10.86 -12.40
N ALA A 354 -24.06 -10.49 -12.32
CA ALA A 354 -23.09 -11.01 -11.37
C ALA A 354 -23.45 -10.65 -9.92
N GLY A 355 -23.28 -11.60 -9.01
CA GLY A 355 -23.58 -11.41 -7.59
C GLY A 355 -22.39 -11.09 -6.72
N VAL A 356 -21.17 -11.43 -7.17
CA VAL A 356 -19.90 -11.26 -6.46
C VAL A 356 -18.84 -10.76 -7.47
N VAL A 357 -17.92 -9.92 -7.02
CA VAL A 357 -16.72 -9.56 -7.77
C VAL A 357 -15.52 -9.76 -6.86
N ASN A 358 -14.50 -10.47 -7.34
CA ASN A 358 -13.20 -10.52 -6.69
C ASN A 358 -12.24 -9.56 -7.39
N MET A 359 -11.55 -8.72 -6.62
CA MET A 359 -10.59 -7.72 -7.07
C MET A 359 -9.26 -7.93 -6.34
N SER A 360 -8.35 -8.68 -6.96
CA SER A 360 -7.03 -9.00 -6.39
C SER A 360 -5.97 -8.00 -6.87
N TRP A 361 -6.26 -6.71 -6.69
CA TRP A 361 -5.44 -5.61 -7.19
C TRP A 361 -5.63 -4.31 -6.40
N GLY A 362 -4.60 -3.46 -6.42
CA GLY A 362 -4.60 -2.16 -5.78
C GLY A 362 -3.57 -1.20 -6.36
N GLN A 363 -3.65 0.06 -5.98
CA GLN A 363 -2.64 1.09 -6.26
C GLN A 363 -2.25 1.77 -4.95
N THR A 364 -0.94 1.98 -4.78
CA THR A 364 -0.36 2.63 -3.62
C THR A 364 -0.32 4.15 -3.79
N LYS A 365 -0.14 4.86 -2.69
CA LYS A 365 0.09 6.31 -2.70
C LYS A 365 1.31 6.68 -3.53
N THR A 366 2.41 5.94 -3.43
CA THR A 366 3.64 6.15 -4.20
C THR A 366 3.38 6.09 -5.71
N PHE A 367 2.48 5.22 -6.20
CA PHE A 367 2.08 5.23 -7.60
C PHE A 367 1.49 6.58 -8.03
N PHE A 368 0.58 7.14 -7.23
CA PHE A 368 -0.06 8.42 -7.52
C PHE A 368 0.93 9.59 -7.42
N LEU A 369 1.81 9.60 -6.43
CA LEU A 369 2.86 10.62 -6.26
C LEU A 369 3.85 10.62 -7.43
N ARG A 370 4.39 9.46 -7.81
CA ARG A 370 5.29 9.34 -8.97
C ARG A 370 4.64 9.79 -10.26
N THR A 371 3.36 9.44 -10.45
CA THR A 371 2.60 9.87 -11.63
C THR A 371 2.39 11.39 -11.62
N ALA A 372 2.04 11.97 -10.47
CA ALA A 372 1.89 13.41 -10.31
C ALA A 372 3.17 14.19 -10.66
N MET A 373 4.33 13.74 -10.16
CA MET A 373 5.63 14.33 -10.49
C MET A 373 5.90 14.31 -12.00
N GLN A 374 5.63 13.19 -12.67
CA GLN A 374 5.80 13.08 -14.12
C GLN A 374 4.90 14.05 -14.90
N LEU A 375 3.64 14.19 -14.50
CA LEU A 375 2.71 15.12 -15.15
C LEU A 375 3.13 16.58 -14.95
N GLN A 376 3.68 16.92 -13.78
CA GLN A 376 4.25 18.25 -13.53
C GLN A 376 5.48 18.50 -14.42
N ASN A 377 6.38 17.53 -14.55
CA ASN A 377 7.56 17.64 -15.44
C ASN A 377 7.15 17.87 -16.90
N ILE A 378 6.13 17.16 -17.39
CA ILE A 378 5.59 17.35 -18.75
C ILE A 378 5.09 18.79 -18.95
N TYR A 379 4.40 19.35 -17.94
CA TYR A 379 3.97 20.75 -18.03
C TYR A 379 5.16 21.72 -17.95
N ARG A 380 6.17 21.44 -17.12
CA ARG A 380 7.39 22.27 -17.06
C ARG A 380 8.12 22.32 -18.40
N GLU A 381 8.14 21.21 -19.14
CA GLU A 381 8.81 21.09 -20.44
C GLU A 381 8.00 21.68 -21.61
N HIS A 382 6.66 21.59 -21.57
CA HIS A 382 5.81 21.87 -22.73
C HIS A 382 4.72 22.92 -22.49
N GLY A 383 4.55 23.40 -21.26
CA GLY A 383 3.59 24.43 -20.89
C GLY A 383 3.93 25.79 -21.50
N LEU A 384 2.91 26.63 -21.73
CA LEU A 384 3.12 27.99 -22.26
C LEU A 384 3.70 28.95 -21.23
N ASP A 385 3.54 28.64 -19.94
CA ASP A 385 4.09 29.39 -18.81
C ASP A 385 4.55 28.39 -17.72
N PRO A 386 5.79 27.86 -17.80
CA PRO A 386 6.32 26.94 -16.80
C PRO A 386 6.48 27.57 -15.41
N ASP A 387 6.78 28.88 -15.33
CA ASP A 387 6.97 29.61 -14.07
C ASP A 387 5.65 29.74 -13.28
N SER A 388 4.50 29.56 -13.96
CA SER A 388 3.20 29.45 -13.29
C SER A 388 3.07 28.25 -12.34
N ILE A 389 4.00 27.28 -12.36
CA ILE A 389 4.08 26.21 -11.34
C ILE A 389 4.40 26.82 -9.97
N ASP A 390 5.39 27.71 -9.89
CA ASP A 390 5.92 28.23 -8.63
C ASP A 390 5.00 29.29 -7.99
N SER A 391 4.19 29.94 -8.83
CA SER A 391 3.17 30.90 -8.39
C SER A 391 1.78 30.27 -8.21
N TYR A 392 1.66 28.96 -8.47
CA TYR A 392 0.38 28.29 -8.37
C TYR A 392 -0.10 28.24 -6.91
N THR A 393 -1.27 28.83 -6.68
CA THR A 393 -2.00 28.72 -5.42
C THR A 393 -3.34 28.09 -5.70
N CYS A 394 -3.72 27.12 -4.88
CA CYS A 394 -4.96 26.39 -5.06
C CYS A 394 -6.19 27.31 -4.93
N PRO A 395 -7.08 27.39 -5.93
CA PRO A 395 -8.28 28.22 -5.82
C PRO A 395 -9.18 27.79 -4.66
N ALA A 396 -9.76 28.76 -3.95
CA ALA A 396 -10.69 28.50 -2.86
C ALA A 396 -11.88 27.64 -3.33
N GLY A 397 -12.16 26.54 -2.60
CA GLY A 397 -13.22 25.59 -2.96
C GLY A 397 -12.76 24.38 -3.78
N LEU A 398 -11.48 24.32 -4.16
CA LEU A 398 -10.83 23.16 -4.79
C LEU A 398 -9.66 22.67 -3.93
N ASP A 399 -9.83 22.50 -2.61
CA ASP A 399 -8.79 22.42 -1.53
C ASP A 399 -7.50 21.56 -1.70
N LEU A 400 -7.21 20.92 -2.82
CA LEU A 400 -6.07 20.02 -3.00
C LEU A 400 -5.33 20.29 -4.31
N CYS A 401 -4.67 21.44 -4.39
CA CYS A 401 -3.84 21.78 -5.53
C CYS A 401 -2.33 21.85 -5.23
N GLY A 402 -1.92 21.57 -3.99
CA GLY A 402 -0.53 21.26 -3.69
C GLY A 402 -0.16 19.79 -3.96
N ASP A 403 -1.14 18.89 -4.09
CA ASP A 403 -0.92 17.45 -4.19
C ASP A 403 -1.74 16.84 -5.35
N LEU A 404 -1.13 16.82 -6.53
CA LEU A 404 -1.69 16.17 -7.72
C LEU A 404 -1.79 14.64 -7.54
N GLY A 405 -1.04 14.03 -6.63
CA GLY A 405 -1.14 12.60 -6.32
C GLY A 405 -2.49 12.29 -5.68
N PHE A 406 -2.90 13.07 -4.70
CA PHE A 406 -4.22 12.91 -4.08
C PHE A 406 -5.37 13.15 -5.07
N GLU A 407 -5.24 14.10 -6.00
CA GLU A 407 -6.26 14.30 -7.03
C GLU A 407 -6.37 13.10 -7.99
N LEU A 408 -5.26 12.45 -8.34
CA LEU A 408 -5.30 11.20 -9.09
C LEU A 408 -5.97 10.07 -8.29
N LEU A 409 -5.69 9.98 -6.99
CA LEU A 409 -6.35 9.04 -6.08
C LEU A 409 -7.86 9.29 -6.03
N VAL A 410 -8.31 10.54 -5.90
CA VAL A 410 -9.74 10.90 -5.90
C VAL A 410 -10.42 10.48 -7.20
N ASN A 411 -9.75 10.63 -8.35
CA ASN A 411 -10.32 10.21 -9.63
C ASN A 411 -10.43 8.68 -9.75
N ALA A 412 -9.40 7.94 -9.33
CA ALA A 412 -9.46 6.48 -9.27
C ALA A 412 -10.56 6.00 -8.31
N ALA A 413 -10.68 6.65 -7.15
CA ALA A 413 -11.73 6.40 -6.17
C ALA A 413 -13.12 6.75 -6.70
N ALA A 414 -13.27 7.81 -7.52
CA ALA A 414 -14.55 8.22 -8.09
C ALA A 414 -15.11 7.19 -9.07
N GLU A 415 -14.26 6.63 -9.94
CA GLU A 415 -14.61 5.55 -10.87
C GLU A 415 -15.16 4.32 -10.12
N LEU A 416 -14.44 3.90 -9.09
CA LEU A 416 -14.80 2.74 -8.26
C LEU A 416 -16.02 3.02 -7.37
N ALA A 417 -16.13 4.25 -6.83
CA ALA A 417 -17.31 4.70 -6.10
C ALA A 417 -18.57 4.57 -6.96
N LEU A 418 -18.50 4.94 -8.24
CA LEU A 418 -19.60 4.78 -9.18
C LEU A 418 -19.95 3.30 -9.39
N LEU A 419 -18.94 2.47 -9.63
CA LEU A 419 -19.11 1.02 -9.76
C LEU A 419 -19.81 0.41 -8.55
N PHE A 420 -19.34 0.71 -7.35
CA PHE A 420 -19.89 0.16 -6.10
C PHE A 420 -21.30 0.68 -5.81
N HIS A 421 -21.53 1.99 -5.99
CA HIS A 421 -22.82 2.63 -5.73
C HIS A 421 -23.91 2.16 -6.71
N GLU A 422 -23.58 2.04 -7.99
CA GLU A 422 -24.51 1.58 -9.01
C GLU A 422 -24.73 0.06 -8.98
N ASN A 423 -24.02 -0.69 -8.15
CA ASN A 423 -24.19 -2.13 -7.98
C ASN A 423 -24.34 -2.50 -6.49
N PRO A 424 -25.33 -1.93 -5.78
CA PRO A 424 -25.44 -2.04 -4.32
C PRO A 424 -25.73 -3.47 -3.84
N ASP A 425 -26.25 -4.31 -4.74
CA ASP A 425 -26.51 -5.73 -4.49
C ASP A 425 -25.41 -6.64 -5.01
N VAL A 426 -24.24 -6.13 -5.43
CA VAL A 426 -23.05 -6.93 -5.76
C VAL A 426 -22.03 -6.78 -4.64
N ILE A 427 -21.54 -7.90 -4.09
CA ILE A 427 -20.48 -7.87 -3.08
C ILE A 427 -19.11 -7.84 -3.76
N PHE A 428 -18.34 -6.81 -3.48
CA PHE A 428 -16.98 -6.62 -3.99
C PHE A 428 -15.98 -7.04 -2.91
N VAL A 429 -15.16 -8.03 -3.22
CA VAL A 429 -14.12 -8.55 -2.33
C VAL A 429 -12.77 -8.09 -2.85
N VAL A 430 -12.03 -7.35 -2.03
CA VAL A 430 -10.82 -6.61 -2.43
C VAL A 430 -9.63 -7.08 -1.59
N SER A 431 -8.46 -7.24 -2.20
CA SER A 431 -7.21 -7.53 -1.48
C SER A 431 -6.71 -6.30 -0.73
N ALA A 432 -6.09 -6.48 0.45
CA ALA A 432 -5.62 -5.36 1.26
C ALA A 432 -4.39 -4.63 0.68
N GLY A 433 -3.53 -5.32 -0.08
CA GLY A 433 -2.21 -4.82 -0.49
C GLY A 433 -1.08 -5.68 0.10
N ASN A 434 0.11 -5.62 -0.51
CA ASN A 434 1.25 -6.49 -0.16
C ASN A 434 2.50 -5.69 0.22
N ASP A 435 2.32 -4.47 0.74
CA ASP A 435 3.38 -3.50 1.02
C ASP A 435 3.70 -3.42 2.53
N ALA A 436 3.08 -4.27 3.36
CA ALA A 436 3.14 -4.22 4.83
C ALA A 436 2.73 -2.86 5.44
N GLU A 437 1.82 -2.15 4.76
CA GLU A 437 1.38 -0.80 5.13
C GLU A 437 0.06 -0.81 5.93
N ASP A 438 -0.11 0.21 6.77
CA ASP A 438 -1.39 0.50 7.41
C ASP A 438 -2.31 1.27 6.45
N ASN A 439 -3.35 0.59 5.97
CA ASN A 439 -4.35 1.15 5.09
C ASN A 439 -5.17 2.28 5.74
N ASP A 440 -5.21 2.39 7.07
CA ASP A 440 -5.83 3.52 7.76
C ASP A 440 -5.06 4.83 7.60
N GLU A 441 -3.77 4.76 7.27
CA GLU A 441 -2.89 5.91 7.00
C GLU A 441 -2.66 6.15 5.50
N GLU A 442 -2.42 5.09 4.73
CA GLU A 442 -1.96 5.21 3.33
C GLU A 442 -3.08 5.37 2.29
N LEU A 443 -4.33 5.08 2.65
CA LEU A 443 -5.52 5.22 1.79
C LEU A 443 -5.43 4.49 0.42
N PRO A 444 -4.93 3.24 0.33
CA PRO A 444 -4.79 2.57 -0.96
C PRO A 444 -6.14 2.30 -1.63
N SER A 445 -6.18 2.36 -2.96
CA SER A 445 -7.41 2.13 -3.73
C SER A 445 -7.30 0.81 -4.51
N PRO A 446 -8.30 -0.09 -4.49
CA PRO A 446 -9.64 0.07 -3.91
C PRO A 446 -9.73 -0.22 -2.41
N ALA A 447 -8.69 -0.78 -1.78
CA ALA A 447 -8.77 -1.37 -0.44
C ALA A 447 -9.41 -0.47 0.61
N TYR A 448 -9.15 0.84 0.58
CA TYR A 448 -9.72 1.81 1.51
C TYR A 448 -11.22 2.10 1.30
N LEU A 449 -11.73 1.87 0.09
CA LEU A 449 -13.13 2.18 -0.27
C LEU A 449 -14.15 1.27 0.42
N SER A 450 -13.71 0.16 1.04
CA SER A 450 -14.53 -0.66 1.93
C SER A 450 -15.07 0.10 3.13
N ARG A 451 -14.37 1.16 3.56
CA ARG A 451 -14.85 2.08 4.58
C ARG A 451 -16.00 2.93 4.08
N PHE A 452 -16.13 3.14 2.77
CA PHE A 452 -17.13 4.05 2.22
C PHE A 452 -18.38 3.31 1.78
N PHE A 453 -18.25 2.10 1.25
CA PHE A 453 -19.36 1.40 0.61
C PHE A 453 -19.73 0.10 1.34
N PRO A 454 -21.01 -0.11 1.69
CA PRO A 454 -21.45 -1.25 2.50
C PRO A 454 -21.39 -2.60 1.76
N ASN A 455 -21.16 -2.58 0.46
CA ASN A 455 -21.06 -3.76 -0.40
C ASN A 455 -19.62 -4.06 -0.83
N VAL A 456 -18.63 -3.49 -0.15
CA VAL A 456 -17.20 -3.74 -0.39
C VAL A 456 -16.57 -4.30 0.89
N ILE A 457 -15.74 -5.33 0.77
CA ILE A 457 -15.01 -5.96 1.88
C ILE A 457 -13.54 -6.17 1.49
N THR A 458 -12.62 -5.70 2.33
CA THR A 458 -11.17 -5.75 2.16
C THR A 458 -10.58 -6.85 3.04
N VAL A 459 -9.65 -7.63 2.46
CA VAL A 459 -9.15 -8.88 3.03
C VAL A 459 -7.62 -8.86 3.18
N ALA A 460 -7.13 -9.03 4.41
CA ALA A 460 -5.71 -9.26 4.73
C ALA A 460 -5.32 -10.73 4.56
N SER A 461 -4.02 -10.97 4.41
CA SER A 461 -3.40 -12.30 4.31
C SER A 461 -2.91 -12.76 5.67
N VAL A 462 -3.18 -14.02 5.99
CA VAL A 462 -2.52 -14.74 7.09
C VAL A 462 -1.80 -15.98 6.57
N ASP A 463 -0.82 -16.42 7.34
CA ASP A 463 -0.08 -17.66 7.12
C ASP A 463 -0.81 -18.91 7.66
N GLU A 464 -0.12 -20.05 7.69
CA GLU A 464 -0.67 -21.32 8.18
C GLU A 464 -0.95 -21.35 9.70
N ASP A 465 -0.26 -20.50 10.46
CA ASP A 465 -0.42 -20.36 11.91
C ASP A 465 -1.50 -19.31 12.28
N ASN A 466 -2.11 -18.67 11.28
CA ASN A 466 -3.00 -17.52 11.40
C ASN A 466 -2.32 -16.26 11.96
N GLU A 467 -1.01 -16.13 11.77
CA GLU A 467 -0.31 -14.87 11.93
C GLU A 467 -0.50 -14.01 10.68
N LEU A 468 -0.54 -12.69 10.85
CA LEU A 468 -0.60 -11.77 9.72
C LEU A 468 0.65 -11.99 8.85
N SER A 469 0.46 -12.30 7.57
CA SER A 469 1.60 -12.49 6.65
C SER A 469 2.45 -11.22 6.63
N SER A 470 3.78 -11.37 6.63
CA SER A 470 4.72 -10.24 6.76
C SER A 470 4.55 -9.15 5.70
N PHE A 471 4.08 -9.51 4.51
CA PHE A 471 3.79 -8.60 3.41
C PHE A 471 2.39 -7.98 3.48
N SER A 472 1.45 -8.51 4.27
CA SER A 472 0.05 -8.08 4.20
C SER A 472 -0.11 -6.65 4.68
N ASN A 473 -0.78 -5.82 3.89
CA ASN A 473 -1.35 -4.60 4.43
C ASN A 473 -2.43 -4.94 5.47
N TYR A 474 -2.59 -4.04 6.43
CA TYR A 474 -3.51 -4.16 7.56
C TYR A 474 -4.25 -2.84 7.78
N GLY A 475 -5.16 -2.80 8.75
CA GLY A 475 -5.90 -1.59 9.10
C GLY A 475 -7.14 -1.92 9.92
N SER A 476 -7.12 -1.56 11.19
CA SER A 476 -8.20 -1.82 12.16
C SER A 476 -9.57 -1.22 11.77
N ALA A 477 -9.59 -0.25 10.85
CA ALA A 477 -10.82 0.34 10.33
C ALA A 477 -11.04 0.11 8.82
N SER A 478 -9.98 -0.08 8.03
CA SER A 478 -10.03 -0.23 6.56
C SER A 478 -10.00 -1.66 6.07
N VAL A 479 -9.47 -2.61 6.85
CA VAL A 479 -9.41 -4.04 6.49
C VAL A 479 -10.38 -4.81 7.37
N GLN A 480 -11.35 -5.50 6.77
CA GLN A 480 -12.48 -6.05 7.54
C GLN A 480 -12.17 -7.43 8.14
N VAL A 481 -11.56 -8.32 7.37
CA VAL A 481 -11.30 -9.71 7.77
C VAL A 481 -9.93 -10.16 7.25
N ALA A 482 -9.36 -11.18 7.87
CA ALA A 482 -8.23 -11.92 7.34
C ALA A 482 -8.67 -13.25 6.70
N ALA A 483 -7.87 -13.76 5.76
CA ALA A 483 -8.02 -15.10 5.20
C ALA A 483 -6.64 -15.67 4.81
N PRO A 484 -6.49 -17.01 4.69
CA PRO A 484 -5.24 -17.62 4.26
C PRO A 484 -4.79 -17.07 2.91
N GLY A 485 -3.59 -16.52 2.86
CA GLY A 485 -3.02 -15.92 1.66
C GLY A 485 -1.56 -16.27 1.41
N GLU A 486 -0.91 -17.02 2.30
CA GLU A 486 0.47 -17.48 2.12
C GLU A 486 0.53 -18.95 1.69
N LYS A 487 1.37 -19.26 0.71
CA LYS A 487 1.58 -20.62 0.17
C LYS A 487 0.25 -21.31 -0.17
N ILE A 488 -0.58 -20.62 -0.97
CA ILE A 488 -1.90 -21.12 -1.35
C ILE A 488 -1.80 -21.94 -2.63
N LEU A 489 -2.11 -23.23 -2.53
CA LEU A 489 -2.20 -24.14 -3.69
C LEU A 489 -3.47 -23.88 -4.49
N SER A 490 -3.31 -23.56 -5.78
CA SER A 490 -4.41 -23.44 -6.74
C SER A 490 -3.96 -23.74 -8.17
N THR A 491 -4.90 -23.65 -9.11
CA THR A 491 -4.69 -23.95 -10.52
C THR A 491 -3.98 -22.80 -11.25
N LEU A 492 -3.09 -23.12 -12.19
CA LEU A 492 -2.36 -22.15 -13.02
C LEU A 492 -2.82 -22.31 -14.48
N ILE A 493 -2.30 -21.49 -15.39
CA ILE A 493 -2.55 -21.67 -16.83
C ILE A 493 -2.21 -23.10 -17.29
N ALA A 494 -2.86 -23.54 -18.36
CA ALA A 494 -2.66 -24.87 -18.95
C ALA A 494 -2.92 -26.02 -17.96
N SER A 495 -3.87 -25.82 -17.04
CA SER A 495 -4.29 -26.83 -16.04
C SER A 495 -3.16 -27.36 -15.17
N GLN A 496 -2.14 -26.54 -14.90
CA GLN A 496 -1.10 -26.85 -13.91
C GLN A 496 -1.57 -26.48 -12.49
N GLN A 497 -0.80 -26.85 -11.48
CA GLN A 497 -1.06 -26.53 -10.07
C GLN A 497 0.20 -25.96 -9.44
N GLY A 498 0.07 -24.94 -8.60
CA GLY A 498 1.20 -24.36 -7.89
C GLY A 498 0.80 -23.44 -6.75
N PHE A 499 1.80 -23.07 -5.96
CA PHE A 499 1.66 -22.19 -4.81
C PHE A 499 1.88 -20.73 -5.19
N MET A 500 1.07 -19.85 -4.62
CA MET A 500 1.29 -18.39 -4.68
C MET A 500 0.96 -17.79 -3.31
N SER A 501 1.62 -16.69 -2.98
CA SER A 501 1.40 -15.92 -1.75
C SER A 501 0.97 -14.49 -2.10
N GLY A 502 0.08 -13.92 -1.29
CA GLY A 502 -0.40 -12.56 -1.41
C GLY A 502 -1.80 -12.36 -0.84
N THR A 503 -2.15 -11.13 -0.51
CA THR A 503 -3.55 -10.75 -0.24
C THR A 503 -4.47 -11.02 -1.44
N SER A 504 -3.89 -11.13 -2.64
CA SER A 504 -4.53 -11.61 -3.87
C SER A 504 -5.02 -13.07 -3.81
N MET A 505 -4.47 -13.89 -2.90
CA MET A 505 -4.92 -15.27 -2.65
C MET A 505 -5.90 -15.34 -1.47
N ALA A 506 -5.81 -14.38 -0.53
CA ALA A 506 -6.75 -14.25 0.58
C ALA A 506 -8.14 -13.74 0.14
N SER A 507 -8.21 -12.70 -0.69
CA SER A 507 -9.48 -12.14 -1.19
C SER A 507 -10.35 -13.17 -1.93
N PRO A 508 -9.86 -14.02 -2.85
CA PRO A 508 -10.70 -15.01 -3.52
C PRO A 508 -11.22 -16.10 -2.59
N ALA A 509 -10.55 -16.37 -1.45
CA ALA A 509 -11.08 -17.30 -0.45
C ALA A 509 -12.40 -16.76 0.13
N VAL A 510 -12.41 -15.47 0.50
CA VAL A 510 -13.61 -14.76 0.96
C VAL A 510 -14.66 -14.63 -0.14
N ALA A 511 -14.26 -14.33 -1.38
CA ALA A 511 -15.18 -14.25 -2.52
C ALA A 511 -15.87 -15.59 -2.82
N GLY A 512 -15.15 -16.71 -2.69
CA GLY A 512 -15.72 -18.05 -2.84
C GLY A 512 -16.78 -18.34 -1.77
N VAL A 513 -16.51 -18.01 -0.50
CA VAL A 513 -17.49 -18.15 0.59
C VAL A 513 -18.71 -17.24 0.37
N ALA A 514 -18.49 -15.99 -0.04
CA ALA A 514 -19.57 -15.07 -0.42
C ALA A 514 -20.46 -15.67 -1.52
N ALA A 515 -19.86 -16.24 -2.57
CA ALA A 515 -20.58 -16.92 -3.65
C ALA A 515 -21.38 -18.14 -3.15
N ARG A 516 -20.82 -18.92 -2.22
CA ARG A 516 -21.52 -20.07 -1.60
C ARG A 516 -22.72 -19.62 -0.78
N ILE A 517 -22.59 -18.55 0.00
CA ILE A 517 -23.72 -17.93 0.73
C ILE A 517 -24.79 -17.47 -0.25
N ARG A 518 -24.39 -16.79 -1.34
CA ARG A 518 -25.32 -16.22 -2.32
C ARG A 518 -26.04 -17.29 -3.15
N ALA A 519 -25.37 -18.40 -3.45
CA ALA A 519 -25.99 -19.57 -4.07
C ALA A 519 -27.06 -20.22 -3.17
N ALA A 520 -26.81 -20.29 -1.86
CA ALA A 520 -27.74 -20.89 -0.90
C ALA A 520 -28.88 -19.92 -0.49
N HIS A 521 -28.58 -18.62 -0.41
CA HIS A 521 -29.47 -17.58 0.10
C HIS A 521 -29.52 -16.37 -0.86
N PRO A 522 -30.07 -16.52 -2.08
CA PRO A 522 -30.06 -15.46 -3.11
C PRO A 522 -30.85 -14.20 -2.75
N ARG A 523 -31.63 -14.25 -1.65
CA ARG A 523 -32.37 -13.10 -1.11
C ARG A 523 -31.56 -12.23 -0.14
N LEU A 524 -30.40 -12.68 0.32
CA LEU A 524 -29.50 -11.83 1.09
C LEU A 524 -28.91 -10.73 0.19
N THR A 525 -28.89 -9.51 0.68
CA THR A 525 -28.24 -8.38 -0.01
C THR A 525 -26.72 -8.52 0.08
N ALA A 526 -25.96 -7.80 -0.75
CA ALA A 526 -24.49 -7.78 -0.63
C ALA A 526 -24.04 -7.30 0.75
N ALA A 527 -24.74 -6.30 1.28
CA ALA A 527 -24.54 -5.77 2.62
C ALA A 527 -24.78 -6.83 3.72
N ASP A 528 -25.85 -7.63 3.62
CA ASP A 528 -26.08 -8.75 4.55
C ASP A 528 -24.91 -9.74 4.51
N VAL A 529 -24.45 -10.11 3.30
CA VAL A 529 -23.32 -11.05 3.14
C VAL A 529 -22.03 -10.51 3.73
N ARG A 530 -21.72 -9.22 3.52
CA ARG A 530 -20.57 -8.57 4.17
C ARG A 530 -20.64 -8.72 5.69
N LEU A 531 -21.77 -8.39 6.30
CA LEU A 531 -21.94 -8.48 7.76
C LEU A 531 -21.84 -9.91 8.28
N ILE A 532 -22.37 -10.89 7.54
CA ILE A 532 -22.23 -12.30 7.87
C ILE A 532 -20.75 -12.69 7.90
N LEU A 533 -19.99 -12.34 6.86
CA LEU A 533 -18.55 -12.65 6.77
C LEU A 533 -17.78 -12.02 7.95
N GLU A 534 -18.00 -10.73 8.23
CA GLU A 534 -17.35 -10.02 9.35
C GLU A 534 -17.70 -10.60 10.73
N ARG A 535 -18.95 -11.05 10.93
CA ARG A 535 -19.43 -11.59 12.22
C ARG A 535 -19.12 -13.08 12.41
N SER A 536 -18.68 -13.75 11.35
CA SER A 536 -18.36 -15.18 11.35
C SER A 536 -16.89 -15.50 11.59
N VAL A 537 -16.04 -14.49 11.84
CA VAL A 537 -14.60 -14.72 12.00
C VAL A 537 -14.28 -15.52 13.27
N ASN A 538 -13.25 -16.35 13.20
CA ASN A 538 -12.54 -16.84 14.36
C ASN A 538 -11.65 -15.70 14.89
N LYS A 539 -11.99 -15.17 16.07
CA LYS A 539 -11.27 -14.04 16.67
C LYS A 539 -9.95 -14.49 17.28
N LEU A 540 -8.88 -13.79 16.95
CA LEU A 540 -7.53 -14.10 17.39
C LEU A 540 -6.88 -12.84 17.99
N GLY A 541 -6.18 -13.01 19.12
CA GLY A 541 -5.59 -11.91 19.88
C GLY A 541 -4.58 -11.08 19.07
N ASN A 542 -3.78 -11.76 18.23
CA ASN A 542 -2.79 -11.17 17.34
C ASN A 542 -3.38 -10.36 16.19
N LEU A 543 -4.68 -10.50 15.89
CA LEU A 543 -5.35 -9.78 14.80
C LEU A 543 -6.25 -8.65 15.30
N GLU A 544 -6.39 -8.44 16.62
CA GLU A 544 -7.33 -7.47 17.18
C GLU A 544 -7.01 -6.01 16.81
N SER A 545 -5.73 -5.69 16.59
CA SER A 545 -5.23 -4.40 16.10
C SER A 545 -5.05 -4.35 14.58
N GLU A 546 -5.02 -5.50 13.91
CA GLU A 546 -4.64 -5.59 12.49
C GLU A 546 -5.83 -5.51 11.55
N VAL A 547 -6.98 -6.07 11.93
CA VAL A 547 -8.21 -6.05 11.11
C VAL A 547 -9.45 -5.76 11.95
N ALA A 548 -10.47 -5.14 11.35
CA ALA A 548 -11.64 -4.62 12.06
C ALA A 548 -12.44 -5.69 12.82
N SER A 549 -12.56 -6.89 12.28
CA SER A 549 -13.23 -8.03 12.94
C SER A 549 -12.38 -8.71 14.00
N GLY A 550 -11.07 -8.46 13.98
CA GLY A 550 -10.06 -9.08 14.85
C GLY A 550 -9.85 -10.58 14.59
N GLY A 551 -10.04 -11.06 13.35
CA GLY A 551 -10.00 -12.50 13.09
C GLY A 551 -9.97 -12.94 11.63
N VAL A 552 -9.79 -14.26 11.48
CA VAL A 552 -9.79 -14.99 10.21
C VAL A 552 -11.19 -15.47 9.89
N MET A 553 -11.66 -15.29 8.66
CA MET A 553 -12.99 -15.70 8.22
C MET A 553 -13.18 -17.23 8.30
N ASP A 554 -14.24 -17.68 8.98
CA ASP A 554 -14.65 -19.09 9.06
C ASP A 554 -15.84 -19.35 8.12
N ALA A 555 -15.60 -20.15 7.09
CA ALA A 555 -16.57 -20.44 6.04
C ALA A 555 -17.83 -21.17 6.54
N GLU A 556 -17.70 -22.10 7.48
CA GLU A 556 -18.83 -22.89 7.97
C GLU A 556 -19.65 -22.10 8.99
N ALA A 557 -18.99 -21.31 9.84
CA ALA A 557 -19.67 -20.35 10.71
C ALA A 557 -20.45 -19.31 9.88
N ALA A 558 -19.88 -18.82 8.77
CA ALA A 558 -20.54 -17.88 7.88
C ALA A 558 -21.83 -18.45 7.27
N LEU A 559 -21.81 -19.72 6.84
CA LEU A 559 -22.97 -20.39 6.25
C LEU A 559 -24.04 -20.70 7.29
N ALA A 560 -23.66 -21.13 8.49
CA ALA A 560 -24.59 -21.32 9.58
C ALA A 560 -25.29 -20.00 9.94
N LEU A 561 -24.51 -18.91 10.07
CA LEU A 561 -25.06 -17.58 10.33
C LEU A 561 -25.96 -17.09 9.20
N ALA A 562 -25.62 -17.36 7.94
CA ALA A 562 -26.45 -17.01 6.79
C ALA A 562 -27.81 -17.73 6.78
N ALA A 563 -27.88 -18.97 7.26
CA ALA A 563 -29.11 -19.75 7.31
C ALA A 563 -30.13 -19.16 8.29
N ASP A 564 -29.65 -18.58 9.39
CA ASP A 564 -30.46 -17.94 10.42
C ASP A 564 -30.60 -16.42 10.23
N TRP A 565 -29.96 -15.85 9.19
CA TRP A 565 -29.93 -14.41 8.97
C TRP A 565 -31.29 -13.87 8.50
N THR A 566 -31.84 -12.92 9.24
CA THR A 566 -33.03 -12.19 8.82
C THR A 566 -32.63 -11.00 7.97
N ALA A 567 -32.89 -11.08 6.67
CA ALA A 567 -32.53 -10.03 5.72
C ALA A 567 -33.20 -8.68 6.05
N GLY A 568 -32.45 -7.59 5.83
CA GLY A 568 -33.06 -6.33 5.46
C GLY A 568 -33.27 -5.28 6.55
N SER A 569 -32.39 -5.16 7.53
CA SER A 569 -32.38 -3.94 8.34
C SER A 569 -31.25 -2.99 7.87
N ARG A 570 -31.64 -1.85 7.27
CA ARG A 570 -30.73 -0.69 7.11
C ARG A 570 -30.11 -0.31 8.46
N ALA A 571 -30.84 -0.56 9.54
CA ALA A 571 -30.35 -0.43 10.90
C ALA A 571 -29.07 -1.23 11.14
N ASP A 572 -28.96 -2.50 10.75
CA ASP A 572 -27.74 -3.31 10.96
C ASP A 572 -26.52 -2.76 10.23
N LEU A 573 -26.72 -2.16 9.05
CA LEU A 573 -25.66 -1.49 8.30
C LEU A 573 -25.26 -0.16 8.93
N THR A 574 -26.23 0.67 9.31
CA THR A 574 -25.96 1.92 10.03
C THR A 574 -25.30 1.65 11.39
N LEU A 575 -25.70 0.57 12.06
CA LEU A 575 -25.10 0.07 13.29
C LEU A 575 -23.67 -0.45 13.07
N ALA A 576 -23.40 -1.14 11.96
CA ALA A 576 -22.06 -1.58 11.58
C ALA A 576 -21.14 -0.40 11.22
N ALA A 577 -21.66 0.63 10.53
CA ALA A 577 -20.93 1.86 10.27
C ALA A 577 -20.56 2.64 11.54
N LEU A 578 -21.33 2.48 12.62
CA LEU A 578 -21.09 3.11 13.92
C LEU A 578 -20.42 2.16 14.92
N ALA A 579 -20.18 0.91 14.54
CA ALA A 579 -19.40 0.00 15.36
C ALA A 579 -18.01 0.61 15.47
N ARG A 580 -17.61 0.93 16.70
CA ARG A 580 -16.32 1.56 16.94
C ARG A 580 -15.25 0.68 16.29
N PRO A 581 -14.41 1.21 15.37
CA PRO A 581 -13.13 0.57 15.15
C PRO A 581 -12.49 0.45 16.52
N ARG A 582 -11.96 -0.74 16.85
CA ARG A 582 -11.23 -0.90 18.10
C ARG A 582 -10.15 0.16 18.08
N LYS A 583 -10.12 1.00 19.11
CA LYS A 583 -9.04 1.98 19.26
C LYS A 583 -7.72 1.20 19.10
N PRO A 584 -6.75 1.68 18.32
CA PRO A 584 -5.36 1.31 18.56
C PRO A 584 -5.16 1.46 20.06
N VAL A 585 -4.67 0.41 20.72
CA VAL A 585 -4.50 0.45 22.17
C VAL A 585 -3.67 1.70 22.48
N ASP A 586 -4.30 2.71 23.08
CA ASP A 586 -3.59 3.83 23.68
C ASP A 586 -2.59 3.14 24.62
N GLU A 587 -1.28 3.24 24.37
CA GLU A 587 -0.22 2.78 25.27
C GLU A 587 -0.27 3.60 26.57
N GLY A 588 -1.34 3.42 27.33
CA GLY A 588 -1.46 3.84 28.70
C GLY A 588 -0.65 2.86 29.52
N ILE A 589 0.53 3.31 29.92
CA ILE A 589 1.31 2.87 31.09
C ILE A 589 0.57 1.81 31.92
N LEU A 590 0.78 0.54 31.60
CA LEU A 590 0.57 -0.55 32.54
C LEU A 590 1.95 -0.99 32.99
N ALA A 591 2.30 -0.49 34.16
CA ALA A 591 3.44 -0.93 34.93
C ALA A 591 3.36 -2.45 35.14
N SER A 592 4.41 -3.13 34.66
CA SER A 592 5.05 -4.33 35.20
C SER A 592 4.17 -5.35 35.94
N GLU A 593 4.13 -6.56 35.39
CA GLU A 593 4.56 -7.72 36.18
C GLU A 593 5.78 -8.35 35.49
N LYS A 594 6.82 -8.52 36.32
CA LYS A 594 8.15 -8.98 35.94
C LYS A 594 8.19 -10.50 35.82
N ASP A 595 9.05 -10.90 34.88
CA ASP A 595 9.98 -12.05 34.90
C ASP A 595 9.40 -13.45 35.12
N GLU A 596 9.70 -14.36 34.17
CA GLU A 596 10.84 -15.26 34.37
C GLU A 596 11.35 -15.84 33.02
N GLY A 597 12.51 -15.33 32.60
CA GLY A 597 13.61 -16.09 31.98
C GLY A 597 13.39 -16.85 30.67
N THR A 598 13.88 -16.30 29.57
CA THR A 598 15.01 -16.87 28.80
C THR A 598 15.54 -15.86 27.79
N ASN A 599 16.86 -15.64 27.81
CA ASN A 599 17.62 -14.99 26.74
C ASN A 599 17.32 -15.66 25.39
N GLY A 600 16.97 -14.89 24.36
CA GLY A 600 16.82 -15.39 22.99
C GLY A 600 17.14 -14.30 21.98
N HIS A 601 18.36 -14.29 21.46
CA HIS A 601 18.70 -13.58 20.23
C HIS A 601 17.73 -14.05 19.13
N ARG A 602 17.01 -13.13 18.47
CA ARG A 602 16.25 -13.44 17.25
C ARG A 602 17.24 -13.93 16.20
N SER A 603 17.02 -15.11 15.64
CA SER A 603 17.92 -15.76 14.69
C SER A 603 18.26 -14.82 13.53
N GLY A 604 19.52 -14.38 13.47
CA GLY A 604 20.01 -13.42 12.48
C GLY A 604 20.75 -12.24 13.12
N GLU A 605 20.39 -11.79 14.32
CA GLU A 605 21.08 -10.66 14.94
C GLU A 605 22.52 -11.02 15.33
N VAL A 606 23.50 -10.25 14.82
CA VAL A 606 24.85 -10.30 15.36
C VAL A 606 24.99 -9.24 16.45
N SER A 607 24.92 -9.68 17.70
CA SER A 607 25.10 -8.82 18.87
C SER A 607 26.45 -9.09 19.55
N ALA A 608 27.16 -8.02 19.91
CA ALA A 608 28.31 -8.10 20.81
C ALA A 608 28.06 -7.20 22.03
N THR A 609 27.94 -7.82 23.21
CA THR A 609 28.01 -7.13 24.49
C THR A 609 29.42 -7.32 25.05
N ALA A 610 30.22 -6.27 25.13
CA ALA A 610 31.47 -6.33 25.87
C ALA A 610 31.80 -4.96 26.47
N GLU A 611 32.01 -4.95 27.77
CA GLU A 611 32.58 -3.82 28.54
C GLU A 611 34.07 -3.56 28.17
N ASP A 612 34.61 -4.28 27.18
CA ASP A 612 35.99 -4.21 26.73
C ASP A 612 36.18 -3.59 25.34
N LYS A 613 37.41 -3.09 25.13
CA LYS A 613 37.91 -2.14 24.12
C LYS A 613 37.87 -2.59 22.64
N GLY A 614 36.97 -3.49 22.25
CA GLY A 614 36.89 -4.04 20.89
C GLY A 614 36.52 -3.04 19.79
N ALA A 615 36.67 -3.45 18.53
CA ALA A 615 36.33 -2.65 17.34
C ALA A 615 34.82 -2.35 17.25
N ARG A 616 34.43 -1.21 16.67
CA ARG A 616 33.03 -0.82 16.41
C ARG A 616 32.88 -0.36 14.97
N VAL A 617 31.77 -0.71 14.34
CA VAL A 617 31.43 -0.24 12.98
C VAL A 617 31.17 1.26 13.04
N THR A 618 31.88 2.02 12.21
CA THR A 618 31.79 3.49 12.13
C THR A 618 31.30 4.00 10.80
N ALA A 619 31.44 3.21 9.74
CA ALA A 619 30.94 3.53 8.41
C ALA A 619 30.67 2.22 7.67
N ILE A 620 29.60 2.22 6.88
CA ILE A 620 29.25 1.16 5.96
C ILE A 620 28.86 1.77 4.62
N GLY A 621 29.18 1.07 3.54
CA GLY A 621 28.69 1.34 2.20
C GLY A 621 28.64 0.04 1.40
N GLY A 622 27.74 -0.07 0.44
CA GLY A 622 27.56 -1.25 -0.40
C GLY A 622 27.34 -0.87 -1.86
N PHE A 623 27.68 -1.79 -2.78
CA PHE A 623 27.20 -1.81 -4.17
C PHE A 623 27.23 -3.24 -4.71
N ALA A 624 26.28 -3.70 -5.54
CA ALA A 624 26.28 -4.99 -6.26
C ALA A 624 26.98 -6.17 -5.51
N ASP A 625 26.54 -6.47 -4.29
CA ASP A 625 27.07 -7.49 -3.35
C ASP A 625 28.44 -7.20 -2.69
N GLN A 626 29.09 -6.09 -3.02
CA GLN A 626 30.30 -5.63 -2.36
C GLN A 626 30.02 -4.66 -1.23
N TRP A 627 30.16 -5.12 0.01
CA TRP A 627 30.09 -4.27 1.18
C TRP A 627 31.49 -3.85 1.64
N ARG A 628 31.59 -2.61 2.12
CA ARG A 628 32.78 -2.10 2.82
C ARG A 628 32.37 -1.68 4.22
N VAL A 629 33.08 -2.23 5.19
CA VAL A 629 32.88 -1.97 6.62
C VAL A 629 34.13 -1.34 7.16
N VAL A 630 33.96 -0.21 7.83
CA VAL A 630 35.06 0.42 8.58
C VAL A 630 34.80 0.20 10.05
N MET A 631 35.73 -0.51 10.70
CA MET A 631 35.71 -0.71 12.14
C MET A 631 36.84 0.06 12.81
N LYS A 632 36.56 0.62 13.98
CA LYS A 632 37.54 1.38 14.78
C LYS A 632 37.47 0.99 16.26
N HIS A 633 38.64 0.84 16.88
CA HIS A 633 38.76 0.52 18.30
C HIS A 633 38.49 1.73 19.21
N GLY A 634 38.10 1.44 20.46
CA GLY A 634 37.97 2.41 21.57
C GLY A 634 37.10 3.64 21.31
N ILE A 635 35.99 3.46 20.59
CA ILE A 635 34.93 4.46 20.46
C ILE A 635 33.93 4.29 21.60
N GLY A 636 33.31 5.39 22.06
CA GLY A 636 32.40 5.42 23.21
C GLY A 636 31.05 4.70 23.07
N PHE A 637 30.89 3.78 22.11
CA PHE A 637 29.69 2.93 22.01
C PHE A 637 29.85 1.71 22.91
N LEU A 638 29.04 1.60 23.95
CA LEU A 638 29.11 0.49 24.92
C LEU A 638 28.67 -0.83 24.28
N ARG A 639 27.61 -0.80 23.45
CA ARG A 639 27.10 -1.97 22.73
C ARG A 639 26.74 -1.59 21.30
N GLN A 640 26.86 -2.54 20.39
CA GLN A 640 26.47 -2.38 18.99
C GLN A 640 25.80 -3.66 18.49
N VAL A 641 24.74 -3.49 17.70
CA VAL A 641 24.04 -4.56 16.99
C VAL A 641 23.96 -4.22 15.51
N VAL A 642 24.08 -5.25 14.68
CA VAL A 642 24.01 -5.12 13.23
C VAL A 642 22.96 -6.10 12.71
N HIS A 643 22.05 -5.59 11.89
CA HIS A 643 21.03 -6.41 11.26
C HIS A 643 21.56 -7.13 9.99
N PRO A 644 21.15 -8.39 9.70
CA PRO A 644 21.42 -9.15 8.46
C PRO A 644 20.93 -8.50 7.16
N VAL A 645 21.47 -8.94 6.00
CA VAL A 645 21.29 -8.24 4.69
C VAL A 645 19.93 -8.65 4.27
N GLY A 646 19.08 -7.67 3.98
CA GLY A 646 17.71 -7.93 3.63
C GLY A 646 16.92 -6.65 3.64
N GLU A 647 15.62 -6.78 3.72
CA GLU A 647 14.69 -5.65 3.77
C GLU A 647 14.98 -4.72 4.95
N LEU A 648 14.53 -3.47 4.83
CA LEU A 648 14.72 -2.47 5.89
C LEU A 648 13.94 -2.92 7.14
N PRO A 649 14.61 -3.22 8.27
CA PRO A 649 13.97 -3.97 9.34
C PRO A 649 13.23 -3.03 10.30
N ILE A 650 12.14 -2.40 9.84
CA ILE A 650 11.43 -1.34 10.58
C ILE A 650 10.97 -1.78 11.97
N GLY A 651 10.42 -2.99 12.10
CA GLY A 651 10.01 -3.56 13.40
C GLY A 651 11.20 -3.70 14.36
N TRP A 652 12.31 -4.23 13.88
CA TRP A 652 13.55 -4.36 14.66
C TRP A 652 14.09 -3.00 15.10
N ILE A 653 14.10 -2.01 14.21
CA ILE A 653 14.57 -0.66 14.52
C ILE A 653 13.69 -0.04 15.62
N ARG A 654 12.37 -0.20 15.52
CA ARG A 654 11.40 0.30 16.51
C ARG A 654 11.64 -0.33 17.88
N ASP A 655 11.81 -1.65 17.93
CA ASP A 655 12.13 -2.38 19.17
C ASP A 655 13.42 -1.84 19.80
N LYS A 656 14.47 -1.66 19.00
CA LYS A 656 15.76 -1.14 19.49
C LYS A 656 15.68 0.33 19.92
N TRP A 657 14.88 1.18 19.26
CA TRP A 657 14.64 2.55 19.72
C TRP A 657 13.96 2.58 21.09
N ASN A 658 12.98 1.70 21.32
CA ASN A 658 12.33 1.56 22.63
C ASN A 658 13.32 1.13 23.73
N ASP A 659 14.31 0.32 23.36
CA ASP A 659 15.42 -0.09 24.22
C ASP A 659 16.54 0.96 24.36
N GLY A 660 16.38 2.16 23.78
CA GLY A 660 17.32 3.28 23.88
C GLY A 660 18.54 3.21 22.95
N TRP A 661 18.49 2.39 21.90
CA TRP A 661 19.54 2.33 20.87
C TRP A 661 19.39 3.45 19.84
N GLU A 662 20.48 3.83 19.17
CA GLU A 662 20.47 4.80 18.07
C GLU A 662 21.01 4.16 16.79
N ILE A 663 20.37 4.42 15.64
CA ILE A 663 20.98 4.18 14.34
C ILE A 663 22.19 5.10 14.21
N THR A 664 23.36 4.48 14.03
CA THR A 664 24.65 5.17 13.89
C THR A 664 25.21 5.08 12.49
N SER A 665 24.79 4.11 11.70
CA SER A 665 25.16 3.97 10.30
C SER A 665 24.09 3.15 9.58
N ILE A 666 23.74 3.56 8.36
CA ILE A 666 22.86 2.82 7.47
C ILE A 666 23.50 2.77 6.09
N GLY A 667 23.37 1.63 5.43
CA GLY A 667 23.76 1.42 4.04
C GLY A 667 22.62 0.71 3.30
N GLY A 668 22.46 1.00 2.03
CA GLY A 668 21.40 0.45 1.18
C GLY A 668 21.95 0.23 -0.22
N GLU A 669 21.53 -0.87 -0.84
CA GLU A 669 21.86 -1.23 -2.22
C GLU A 669 20.87 -2.29 -2.73
N ASN A 670 20.35 -2.19 -3.96
CA ASN A 670 19.51 -3.21 -4.60
C ASN A 670 18.40 -3.79 -3.69
N GLU A 671 17.60 -2.93 -3.05
CA GLU A 671 16.53 -3.34 -2.12
C GLU A 671 17.01 -4.02 -0.82
N HIS A 672 18.33 -4.05 -0.59
CA HIS A 672 18.95 -4.60 0.60
C HIS A 672 19.55 -3.53 1.50
N TRP A 673 19.20 -3.59 2.77
CA TRP A 673 19.57 -2.65 3.81
C TRP A 673 20.50 -3.28 4.85
N ARG A 674 21.32 -2.41 5.42
CA ARG A 674 22.24 -2.69 6.51
C ARG A 674 22.07 -1.60 7.55
N VAL A 675 21.63 -1.98 8.74
CA VAL A 675 21.42 -1.02 9.84
C VAL A 675 22.34 -1.37 11.01
N VAL A 676 23.12 -0.38 11.43
CA VAL A 676 24.01 -0.46 12.59
C VAL A 676 23.45 0.41 13.70
N MET A 677 22.99 -0.22 14.77
CA MET A 677 22.49 0.48 15.96
C MET A 677 23.48 0.36 17.11
N SER A 678 23.72 1.47 17.79
CA SER A 678 24.67 1.56 18.90
C SER A 678 23.98 2.09 20.17
N HIS A 679 24.40 1.59 21.32
CA HIS A 679 23.90 1.99 22.63
C HIS A 679 25.05 2.56 23.47
N THR A 680 24.84 3.74 24.06
CA THR A 680 25.88 4.48 24.82
C THR A 680 25.74 4.33 26.34
N GLY A 681 24.73 3.58 26.82
CA GLY A 681 24.43 3.44 28.25
C GLY A 681 23.56 4.55 28.81
N LYS A 682 23.18 5.52 27.98
CA LYS A 682 22.19 6.56 28.24
C LYS A 682 21.00 6.35 27.30
N PRO A 683 19.82 6.93 27.61
CA PRO A 683 18.72 6.97 26.65
C PRO A 683 19.22 7.53 25.31
N GLY A 684 18.95 6.81 24.24
CA GLY A 684 19.25 7.25 22.89
C GLY A 684 18.59 8.59 22.57
N ARG A 685 19.22 9.37 21.70
CA ARG A 685 18.64 10.58 21.12
C ARG A 685 17.40 10.22 20.32
N GLU A 686 16.43 11.13 20.31
CA GLU A 686 15.22 10.99 19.52
C GLU A 686 15.59 10.88 18.03
N GLN A 687 15.22 9.76 17.41
CA GLN A 687 15.50 9.46 16.01
C GLN A 687 14.24 9.15 15.22
N LYS A 688 14.27 9.47 13.92
CA LYS A 688 13.24 9.12 12.95
C LYS A 688 13.87 8.61 11.66
N LEU A 689 13.21 7.64 11.06
CA LEU A 689 13.48 7.20 9.69
C LEU A 689 12.47 7.86 8.76
N VAL A 690 12.96 8.39 7.66
CA VAL A 690 12.13 9.06 6.65
C VAL A 690 12.55 8.59 5.27
N GLY A 691 11.60 8.05 4.50
CA GLY A 691 11.78 7.69 3.09
C GLY A 691 11.66 8.89 2.15
N LEU A 692 12.36 8.91 1.01
CA LEU A 692 12.12 9.89 -0.07
C LEU A 692 10.87 9.54 -0.88
N ASP A 693 9.72 9.86 -0.29
CA ASP A 693 8.62 10.56 -0.98
C ASP A 693 8.54 12.02 -0.45
N PHE A 694 9.63 12.52 0.14
CA PHE A 694 9.69 13.76 0.92
C PHE A 694 10.00 15.01 0.06
N ASP A 695 9.12 16.01 0.09
CA ASP A 695 9.35 17.35 -0.45
C ASP A 695 10.54 18.02 0.29
N THR A 696 11.46 18.66 -0.44
CA THR A 696 12.58 19.40 0.16
C THR A 696 12.10 20.48 1.14
N GLY A 697 10.90 21.04 0.94
CA GLY A 697 10.28 21.97 1.89
C GLY A 697 10.07 21.36 3.28
N SER A 698 9.71 20.07 3.37
CA SER A 698 9.49 19.38 4.64
C SER A 698 10.78 19.17 5.44
N LEU A 699 11.94 19.17 4.77
CA LEU A 699 13.22 18.96 5.41
C LEU A 699 13.76 20.25 6.04
N ASP A 700 13.52 21.39 5.40
CA ASP A 700 13.80 22.71 5.97
C ASP A 700 12.92 22.99 7.19
N ASP A 701 11.65 22.56 7.16
CA ASP A 701 10.73 22.62 8.31
C ASP A 701 11.21 21.74 9.47
N LEU A 702 11.63 20.50 9.19
CA LEU A 702 12.21 19.61 10.21
C LEU A 702 13.51 20.18 10.79
N GLN A 703 14.35 20.82 9.97
CA GLN A 703 15.54 21.52 10.44
C GLN A 703 15.20 22.74 11.31
N SER A 704 14.13 23.47 10.98
CA SER A 704 13.67 24.64 11.73
C SER A 704 13.25 24.29 13.17
N ILE A 705 12.75 23.07 13.38
CA ILE A 705 12.35 22.55 14.70
C ILE A 705 13.41 21.64 15.35
N GLY A 706 14.64 21.61 14.80
CA GLY A 706 15.82 21.03 15.46
C GLY A 706 16.16 19.58 15.08
N TRP A 707 15.57 19.01 14.03
CA TRP A 707 16.01 17.72 13.46
C TRP A 707 17.22 17.91 12.54
N ARG A 708 18.13 16.94 12.52
CA ARG A 708 19.31 16.94 11.65
C ARG A 708 19.51 15.58 11.02
N ILE A 709 19.86 15.54 9.73
CA ILE A 709 20.21 14.29 9.03
C ILE A 709 21.56 13.82 9.57
N THR A 710 21.60 12.68 10.24
CA THR A 710 22.82 12.09 10.80
C THR A 710 23.39 10.95 9.97
N SER A 711 22.56 10.27 9.18
CA SER A 711 22.96 9.23 8.24
C SER A 711 21.90 9.09 7.17
N HIS A 712 22.28 8.67 5.96
CA HIS A 712 21.34 8.37 4.89
C HIS A 712 21.94 7.34 3.94
N ALA A 713 21.06 6.58 3.32
CA ALA A 713 21.39 5.62 2.27
C ALA A 713 20.28 5.64 1.22
N GLY A 714 20.56 5.23 0.00
CA GLY A 714 19.57 5.15 -1.06
C GLY A 714 19.97 4.16 -2.13
N PHE A 715 18.97 3.70 -2.88
CA PHE A 715 19.09 2.94 -4.12
C PHE A 715 17.80 3.15 -4.93
N VAL A 716 17.90 3.03 -6.26
CA VAL A 716 16.85 3.13 -7.28
C VAL A 716 15.59 3.88 -6.81
N ASN A 717 15.65 5.21 -6.80
CA ASN A 717 14.52 6.10 -6.43
C ASN A 717 13.97 5.92 -5.00
N SER A 718 14.71 5.26 -4.10
CA SER A 718 14.32 4.99 -2.72
C SER A 718 15.46 5.42 -1.79
N TRP A 719 15.25 6.48 -1.03
CA TRP A 719 16.24 6.98 -0.08
C TRP A 719 15.68 6.97 1.32
N VAL A 720 16.53 6.72 2.29
CA VAL A 720 16.18 6.69 3.69
C VAL A 720 17.11 7.61 4.47
N PHE A 721 16.50 8.56 5.17
CA PHE A 721 17.20 9.50 6.05
C PHE A 721 16.97 9.14 7.51
N VAL A 722 18.05 9.11 8.26
CA VAL A 722 18.03 9.06 9.72
C VAL A 722 18.11 10.50 10.23
N LEU A 723 17.00 11.00 10.76
CA LEU A 723 16.95 12.29 11.45
C LEU A 723 17.14 12.09 12.94
N THR A 724 17.98 12.92 13.56
CA THR A 724 18.24 12.91 15.00
C THR A 724 18.05 14.30 15.60
N ARG A 725 17.39 14.43 16.75
CA ARG A 725 17.34 15.70 17.52
C ARG A 725 18.53 15.84 18.45
N ASP A 726 18.75 17.06 18.94
CA ASP A 726 19.74 17.39 19.97
C ASP A 726 21.18 16.98 19.62
N THR A 727 21.52 17.01 18.33
CA THR A 727 22.88 16.71 17.84
C THR A 727 23.89 17.81 18.17
N GLY A 728 23.42 19.02 18.51
CA GLY A 728 24.23 20.22 18.66
C GLY A 728 24.71 20.82 17.33
N TRP A 729 24.32 20.26 16.19
CA TRP A 729 24.71 20.72 14.86
C TRP A 729 23.88 21.93 14.44
N LYS A 730 24.53 22.93 13.82
CA LYS A 730 23.91 24.24 13.57
C LYS A 730 23.17 24.29 12.25
N GLU A 731 23.92 24.22 11.16
CA GLU A 731 23.42 24.41 9.79
C GLU A 731 23.71 23.13 8.98
N GLN A 732 22.78 22.71 8.13
CA GLN A 732 22.98 21.59 7.20
C GLN A 732 22.63 22.02 5.78
N LEU A 733 23.48 21.63 4.83
CA LEU A 733 23.17 21.67 3.41
C LEU A 733 23.14 20.22 2.91
N TYR A 734 22.09 19.89 2.18
CA TYR A 734 21.83 18.56 1.65
C TYR A 734 21.55 18.71 0.14
N PRO A 735 22.57 19.01 -0.69
CA PRO A 735 22.38 19.01 -2.13
C PRO A 735 21.67 17.73 -2.60
N LEU A 736 20.59 17.92 -3.37
CA LEU A 736 19.82 16.84 -3.97
C LEU A 736 20.72 15.89 -4.79
N PRO A 737 20.28 14.63 -4.98
CA PRO A 737 21.00 13.67 -5.80
C PRO A 737 21.37 14.25 -7.18
N GLY A 738 22.62 14.03 -7.61
CA GLY A 738 23.12 14.48 -8.91
C GLY A 738 24.59 14.09 -9.15
N SER A 739 25.11 14.35 -10.35
CA SER A 739 26.46 13.90 -10.74
C SER A 739 27.56 14.44 -9.82
N PHE A 740 28.53 13.59 -9.45
CA PHE A 740 29.72 13.97 -8.66
C PHE A 740 30.84 14.51 -9.57
N ASP A 741 30.53 15.57 -10.32
CA ASP A 741 31.42 16.17 -11.31
C ASP A 741 32.48 17.11 -10.70
N ASP A 742 33.34 17.69 -11.54
CA ASP A 742 34.36 18.66 -11.10
C ASP A 742 33.76 19.90 -10.43
N SER A 743 32.58 20.34 -10.88
CA SER A 743 31.87 21.49 -10.32
C SER A 743 31.45 21.23 -8.87
N ARG A 744 30.86 20.06 -8.61
CA ARG A 744 30.44 19.61 -7.28
C ARG A 744 31.62 19.32 -6.37
N ARG A 745 32.70 18.73 -6.90
CA ARG A 745 33.97 18.57 -6.15
C ARG A 745 34.54 19.92 -5.71
N LYS A 746 34.59 20.89 -6.63
CA LYS A 746 35.05 22.25 -6.32
C LYS A 746 34.16 22.91 -5.27
N TRP A 747 32.84 22.79 -5.41
CA TRP A 747 31.87 23.31 -4.44
C TRP A 747 32.10 22.71 -3.04
N LEU A 748 32.28 21.39 -2.93
CA LEU A 748 32.59 20.73 -1.66
C LEU A 748 33.90 21.24 -1.06
N HIS A 749 34.98 21.36 -1.84
CA HIS A 749 36.25 21.89 -1.36
C HIS A 749 36.12 23.33 -0.81
N GLU A 750 35.38 24.20 -1.50
CA GLU A 750 35.13 25.57 -1.06
C GLU A 750 34.34 25.61 0.27
N HIS A 751 33.35 24.73 0.45
CA HIS A 751 32.57 24.65 1.69
C HIS A 751 33.39 24.05 2.85
N LEU A 752 34.18 23.01 2.60
CA LEU A 752 35.08 22.44 3.60
C LEU A 752 36.08 23.49 4.12
N ALA A 753 36.61 24.34 3.24
CA ALA A 753 37.48 25.47 3.57
C ALA A 753 36.77 26.53 4.43
N GLN A 754 35.45 26.66 4.31
CA GLN A 754 34.60 27.56 5.11
C GLN A 754 34.14 26.94 6.45
N GLY A 755 34.59 25.72 6.76
CA GLY A 755 34.28 25.05 8.03
C GLY A 755 33.05 24.14 8.00
N TRP A 756 32.50 23.84 6.82
CA TRP A 756 31.51 22.76 6.64
C TRP A 756 32.18 21.40 6.70
N ARG A 757 31.42 20.36 7.03
CA ARG A 757 31.92 18.97 7.10
C ARG A 757 30.92 18.00 6.50
N ILE A 758 31.38 17.11 5.64
CA ILE A 758 30.57 15.99 5.13
C ILE A 758 30.26 15.06 6.29
N THR A 759 28.98 14.93 6.61
CA THR A 759 28.47 14.09 7.70
C THR A 759 27.78 12.83 7.19
N SER A 760 27.21 12.88 5.99
CA SER A 760 26.59 11.72 5.36
C SER A 760 26.75 11.77 3.85
N LEU A 761 26.86 10.62 3.19
CA LEU A 761 26.92 10.51 1.74
C LEU A 761 26.29 9.18 1.29
N ALA A 762 25.64 9.18 0.13
CA ALA A 762 25.16 7.97 -0.50
C ALA A 762 25.09 8.17 -2.02
N GLY A 763 25.33 7.08 -2.77
CA GLY A 763 25.20 7.03 -4.23
C GLY A 763 23.95 6.24 -4.64
N ASP A 764 23.44 6.50 -5.85
CA ASP A 764 22.27 5.84 -6.42
C ASP A 764 22.39 5.74 -7.96
N ASP A 765 21.92 4.61 -8.52
CA ASP A 765 21.85 4.29 -9.95
C ASP A 765 20.65 4.97 -10.63
N ASN A 766 20.86 5.46 -11.85
CA ASN A 766 19.76 5.72 -12.77
C ASN A 766 19.84 4.71 -13.92
N GLU A 767 19.03 3.65 -13.82
CA GLU A 767 18.95 2.50 -14.75
C GLU A 767 18.84 2.90 -16.25
N LYS A 768 18.45 4.14 -16.55
CA LYS A 768 18.20 4.62 -17.92
C LYS A 768 19.29 5.51 -18.53
N ASP A 769 20.15 6.13 -17.73
CA ASP A 769 21.21 7.03 -18.22
C ASP A 769 22.39 7.09 -17.24
N ARG A 770 23.41 6.27 -17.52
CA ARG A 770 24.66 6.16 -16.74
C ARG A 770 25.53 7.43 -16.75
N SER A 771 25.14 8.47 -17.49
CA SER A 771 25.78 9.80 -17.38
C SER A 771 25.18 10.65 -16.25
N GLN A 772 24.11 10.15 -15.59
CA GLN A 772 23.36 10.84 -14.54
C GLN A 772 23.46 10.20 -13.15
N ASP A 773 24.45 9.32 -12.90
CA ASP A 773 24.71 8.72 -11.59
C ASP A 773 24.61 9.75 -10.47
N SER A 774 23.77 9.48 -9.48
CA SER A 774 23.32 10.50 -8.56
C SER A 774 23.92 10.28 -7.17
N TRP A 775 24.69 11.26 -6.70
CA TRP A 775 25.27 11.27 -5.36
C TRP A 775 24.54 12.29 -4.51
N SER A 776 24.17 11.90 -3.29
CA SER A 776 23.65 12.81 -2.27
C SER A 776 24.69 12.97 -1.18
N VAL A 777 25.00 14.23 -0.86
CA VAL A 777 26.01 14.57 0.15
C VAL A 777 25.38 15.52 1.16
N VAL A 778 25.45 15.20 2.45
CA VAL A 778 25.04 16.09 3.53
C VAL A 778 26.28 16.71 4.14
N ILE A 779 26.36 18.04 4.08
CA ILE A 779 27.39 18.82 4.77
C ILE A 779 26.79 19.60 5.93
N THR A 780 27.49 19.62 7.05
CA THR A 780 27.01 20.18 8.30
C THR A 780 28.03 21.14 8.89
N ARG A 781 27.54 22.25 9.46
CA ARG A 781 28.30 23.23 10.22
C ARG A 781 28.05 23.09 11.72
N GLY A 782 29.07 23.39 12.53
CA GLY A 782 28.99 23.26 13.98
C GLY A 782 29.18 21.81 14.46
N THR A 783 29.72 20.94 13.61
CA THR A 783 30.20 19.62 14.04
C THR A 783 31.57 19.75 14.72
N ASN A 784 31.97 18.72 15.46
CA ASN A 784 33.31 18.60 16.03
C ASN A 784 34.27 17.84 15.10
N LEU A 785 33.92 17.66 13.82
CA LEU A 785 34.75 16.95 12.84
C LEU A 785 35.93 17.84 12.41
N GLY A 786 37.14 17.28 12.41
CA GLY A 786 38.34 17.99 11.97
C GLY A 786 38.45 18.10 10.45
N GLU A 787 39.62 18.46 9.95
CA GLU A 787 39.87 18.65 8.50
C GLU A 787 39.45 17.42 7.68
N GLN A 788 38.80 17.60 6.54
CA GLN A 788 38.33 16.48 5.70
C GLN A 788 38.96 16.48 4.32
N VAL A 789 39.27 15.28 3.83
CA VAL A 789 39.63 15.00 2.45
C VAL A 789 38.68 13.93 1.92
N PHE A 790 38.39 13.96 0.63
CA PHE A 790 37.49 13.00 0.00
C PHE A 790 37.96 12.66 -1.41
N THR A 791 37.53 11.51 -1.92
CA THR A 791 37.77 11.10 -3.31
C THR A 791 36.61 11.52 -4.22
N GLY A 792 36.87 11.60 -5.53
CA GLY A 792 35.79 11.42 -6.50
C GLY A 792 35.41 9.93 -6.61
N PRO A 793 34.32 9.61 -7.32
CA PRO A 793 33.97 8.23 -7.62
C PRO A 793 35.12 7.56 -8.35
N ALA A 794 35.64 6.47 -7.79
CA ALA A 794 36.73 5.68 -8.36
C ALA A 794 36.73 4.27 -7.78
N ALA A 795 37.37 3.31 -8.45
CA ALA A 795 37.68 2.02 -7.85
C ALA A 795 38.32 2.19 -6.46
N TRP A 796 38.04 1.26 -5.54
CA TRP A 796 38.39 1.37 -4.12
C TRP A 796 39.81 1.94 -3.91
N PRO A 797 39.96 3.16 -3.37
CA PRO A 797 41.18 3.95 -3.54
C PRO A 797 42.23 3.66 -2.44
N GLU A 798 42.67 2.39 -2.33
CA GLU A 798 43.52 1.89 -1.24
C GLU A 798 44.84 2.67 -1.07
N ALA A 799 45.52 3.00 -2.17
CA ALA A 799 46.76 3.78 -2.14
C ALA A 799 46.54 5.21 -1.61
N TRP A 800 45.43 5.84 -1.98
CA TRP A 800 45.05 7.17 -1.52
C TRP A 800 44.68 7.15 -0.03
N ILE A 801 43.91 6.14 0.39
CA ILE A 801 43.57 5.93 1.81
C ILE A 801 44.86 5.76 2.63
N SER A 802 45.76 4.89 2.19
CA SER A 802 47.03 4.62 2.86
C SER A 802 47.93 5.86 2.96
N ALA A 803 47.96 6.70 1.93
CA ALA A 803 48.73 7.94 1.93
C ALA A 803 48.15 8.98 2.91
N ASN A 804 46.82 9.14 2.94
CA ASN A 804 46.16 10.08 3.85
C ASN A 804 46.15 9.58 5.30
N ALA A 805 46.08 8.27 5.52
CA ALA A 805 46.22 7.66 6.84
C ALA A 805 47.57 8.00 7.50
N LYS A 806 48.67 8.00 6.72
CA LYS A 806 50.00 8.46 7.19
C LYS A 806 50.01 9.92 7.61
N ASN A 807 49.11 10.73 7.06
CA ASN A 807 48.93 12.15 7.38
C ASN A 807 47.89 12.39 8.51
N GLY A 808 47.45 11.33 9.18
CA GLY A 808 46.54 11.40 10.33
C GLY A 808 45.05 11.49 9.98
N PHE A 809 44.67 11.17 8.74
CA PHE A 809 43.27 11.05 8.35
C PHE A 809 42.72 9.64 8.58
N GLN A 810 41.42 9.54 8.87
CA GLN A 810 40.71 8.28 9.08
C GLN A 810 39.40 8.28 8.30
N ILE A 811 38.99 7.14 7.75
CA ILE A 811 37.70 7.04 7.04
C ILE A 811 36.58 7.33 8.02
N SER A 812 35.78 8.35 7.70
CA SER A 812 34.61 8.76 8.47
C SER A 812 33.30 8.44 7.76
N ASN A 813 33.33 8.25 6.44
CA ASN A 813 32.18 7.87 5.65
C ASN A 813 32.63 7.24 4.31
N CYS A 814 31.83 6.34 3.76
CA CYS A 814 32.05 5.72 2.45
C CYS A 814 30.73 5.22 1.86
N SER A 815 30.58 5.35 0.54
CA SER A 815 29.50 4.74 -0.23
C SER A 815 30.04 4.31 -1.58
N GLY A 816 29.52 3.20 -2.09
CA GLY A 816 29.87 2.65 -3.40
C GLY A 816 28.66 2.64 -4.34
N PHE A 817 28.93 2.58 -5.63
CA PHE A 817 27.98 2.27 -6.72
C PHE A 817 28.78 1.87 -7.99
N ASP A 818 28.37 0.85 -8.76
CA ASP A 818 28.98 0.43 -10.05
C ASP A 818 30.53 0.40 -10.07
N ASP A 819 31.16 -0.26 -9.10
CA ASP A 819 32.62 -0.31 -8.89
C ASP A 819 33.29 1.05 -8.54
N HIS A 820 32.53 2.11 -8.33
CA HIS A 820 32.99 3.44 -7.93
C HIS A 820 32.66 3.75 -6.47
N TRP A 821 33.66 4.14 -5.70
CA TRP A 821 33.57 4.52 -4.29
C TRP A 821 33.90 5.98 -4.08
N VAL A 822 33.11 6.63 -3.25
CA VAL A 822 33.45 7.92 -2.64
C VAL A 822 33.81 7.67 -1.19
N VAL A 823 35.05 7.98 -0.82
CA VAL A 823 35.57 7.82 0.54
C VAL A 823 35.85 9.19 1.13
N VAL A 824 35.31 9.45 2.32
CA VAL A 824 35.58 10.67 3.09
C VAL A 824 36.44 10.30 4.27
N MET A 825 37.59 10.96 4.40
CA MET A 825 38.46 10.83 5.56
C MET A 825 38.53 12.13 6.35
N THR A 826 38.39 12.03 7.67
CA THR A 826 38.47 13.14 8.62
C THR A 826 39.76 13.04 9.44
N LYS A 827 40.45 14.17 9.60
CA LYS A 827 41.61 14.37 10.43
C LYS A 827 41.15 14.65 11.85
N GLY A 828 41.67 13.91 12.83
CA GLY A 828 41.25 14.02 14.22
C GLY A 828 42.40 13.78 15.19
N SER A 829 42.10 13.81 16.49
CA SER A 829 43.08 13.48 17.52
C SER A 829 43.63 12.05 17.29
N PRO A 830 44.93 11.82 17.51
CA PRO A 830 45.55 10.52 17.24
C PRO A 830 44.98 9.50 18.21
N SER A 831 44.11 8.61 17.76
CA SER A 831 43.84 7.38 18.48
C SER A 831 43.05 6.39 17.64
N LEU A 832 43.66 5.20 17.57
CA LEU A 832 43.11 3.87 17.32
C LEU A 832 43.09 3.44 15.84
N PRO A 833 43.70 2.28 15.52
CA PRO A 833 43.77 1.77 14.16
C PRO A 833 42.36 1.47 13.63
N GLN A 834 42.16 1.73 12.33
CA GLN A 834 40.97 1.33 11.60
C GLN A 834 41.27 0.03 10.84
N THR A 835 40.31 -0.88 10.89
CA THR A 835 40.31 -2.09 10.06
C THR A 835 39.21 -1.95 9.02
N ILE A 836 39.55 -2.22 7.77
CA ILE A 836 38.67 -2.12 6.62
C ILE A 836 38.47 -3.53 6.09
N SER A 837 37.24 -3.91 5.75
CA SER A 837 36.97 -5.19 5.11
C SER A 837 37.66 -5.30 3.75
N GLU A 838 38.13 -6.49 3.39
CA GLU A 838 38.82 -6.77 2.12
C GLU A 838 37.94 -6.53 0.88
N GLY A 839 36.62 -6.46 1.08
CA GLY A 839 35.65 -6.20 0.02
C GLY A 839 35.08 -7.45 -0.61
N GLY A 840 33.78 -7.42 -0.91
CA GLY A 840 32.99 -8.58 -1.35
C GLY A 840 31.71 -8.73 -0.55
N ALA A 841 31.08 -9.91 -0.58
CA ALA A 841 29.93 -10.23 0.25
C ALA A 841 30.24 -9.90 1.72
N TRP A 842 29.29 -9.27 2.42
CA TRP A 842 29.44 -8.96 3.84
C TRP A 842 29.69 -10.26 4.63
N ASP A 843 30.90 -10.41 5.17
CA ASP A 843 31.28 -11.56 5.99
C ASP A 843 30.96 -11.27 7.47
N ASP A 844 29.79 -11.72 7.94
CA ASP A 844 29.41 -11.64 9.36
C ASP A 844 30.46 -12.32 10.26
N ALA A 845 31.14 -13.36 9.77
CA ALA A 845 32.22 -14.00 10.50
C ALA A 845 33.48 -13.13 10.54
N TRP A 846 33.76 -12.28 9.54
CA TRP A 846 34.82 -11.28 9.61
C TRP A 846 34.52 -10.23 10.68
N VAL A 847 33.29 -9.70 10.72
CA VAL A 847 32.88 -8.71 11.73
C VAL A 847 32.90 -9.32 13.13
N GLN A 848 32.38 -10.54 13.29
CA GLN A 848 32.44 -11.26 14.57
C GLN A 848 33.87 -11.59 14.99
N ARG A 849 34.74 -12.00 14.06
CA ARG A 849 36.15 -12.23 14.35
C ARG A 849 36.80 -10.95 14.87
N LEU A 850 36.60 -9.81 14.20
CA LEU A 850 37.18 -8.54 14.64
C LEU A 850 36.58 -8.02 15.95
N TRP A 851 35.31 -8.31 16.25
CA TRP A 851 34.75 -8.06 17.58
C TRP A 851 35.42 -8.89 18.67
N LYS A 852 35.87 -10.12 18.34
CA LYS A 852 36.47 -11.08 19.28
C LYS A 852 38.01 -11.06 19.32
N ALA A 853 38.69 -10.51 18.32
CA ALA A 853 40.13 -10.70 18.08
C ALA A 853 41.08 -9.85 18.94
N GLU A 854 40.60 -9.17 19.99
CA GLU A 854 41.46 -8.53 21.00
C GLU A 854 41.01 -8.88 22.44
N GLU A 855 40.83 -10.18 22.71
CA GLU A 855 41.15 -10.75 24.04
C GLU A 855 42.64 -11.08 24.14
#